data_AF-A0A8T4QMB8-F1
#
_entry.id   AF-A0A8T4QMB8-F1
#
_cell.length_a   1.000
_cell.length_b   1.000
_cell.length_c   1.000
_cell.angle_alpha   90.00
_cell.angle_beta   90.00
_cell.angle_gamma   90.00
#
_symmetry.space_group_name_H-M   'P 1'
#
loop_
_entity.id
_entity.type
_entity.pdbx_description
1 polymer ?
#
loop_
_entity_poly.entity_id
_entity_poly.type
_entity_poly.pdbx_seq_one_letter_code
_entity_poly.pdbx_strand_id
1 'polypeptide(L)'
;MGHFKQACAEIFEEIKRKNPKTQHELNQIKLRILSKYKTNGKMSYTPKNADIYFAAPEEEREKFKELLSLKPVRTISGVAPIALMSEPYPCPHTMKGIGPCTYCPGGPGSVFGDVPQSYTGKEPSTRRSIRNNYDPYLVVFNRLEHYVAMGKVPDKAEIIIQGGTFTFFPKAYQEYFVKYALKAMNDFSKLFFDNNGSLDILKFKQFFELPRVMNEEDKRIKRIQQKLLHIKNLDLNDLDVKEEVEGLFFKDNVIDVEIKNNALGKIGDNNQNGITVSTQNLSLNIIENQIQDANMLAIKKIQLKLKTEDNQNLTLKQIQKENETSFIRCVGLTIETKSDFGKLYHGNLMLELGCTRVEIGIQSIYDEVLEVTNRGNTVDDNIESIRILKDLGFKINCHYMPGLPHTTKEMDLNGLRQLFENPDYRPDMLKVYPCMVMEGTSLYDDWKAGKFTPLTTKEAVEIITEAKRYMPEYVRIVRIQRDIPTYVTSSGVDRTNLRQYVEKLCIEKNTKCRCIRCREAGFHIKNNKKINFNNIQTIITEYEASNGKEFFIAAEDLENDVLFGFCRLRFPSQFLKEEITPSSALIRELHVFSSAVQIGRKDEESFQHRGIGKSLLMKAEEIAKQHGKDKIVIISGTGAREYFRKLGYNLEGVYMVKKL
;
A
#
# COMPACT_ATOMS: atom_id res chain seq x y z
N MET A 1 8.30 30.03 -25.53
CA MET A 1 7.96 28.62 -25.20
C MET A 1 9.25 27.96 -24.70
N GLY A 2 9.36 27.60 -23.41
CA GLY A 2 10.65 27.17 -22.84
C GLY A 2 11.22 25.92 -23.51
N HIS A 3 12.55 25.83 -23.63
CA HIS A 3 13.30 24.74 -24.30
C HIS A 3 12.82 23.32 -23.94
N PHE A 4 12.26 23.11 -22.74
CA PHE A 4 11.71 21.82 -22.31
C PHE A 4 10.45 21.38 -23.07
N LYS A 5 9.49 22.28 -23.30
CA LYS A 5 8.25 21.96 -24.04
C LYS A 5 8.59 21.64 -25.50
N GLN A 6 9.53 22.39 -26.07
CA GLN A 6 10.04 22.14 -27.41
C GLN A 6 10.76 20.79 -27.51
N ALA A 7 11.60 20.45 -26.53
CA ALA A 7 12.24 19.14 -26.47
C ALA A 7 11.23 17.99 -26.33
N CYS A 8 10.16 18.15 -25.53
CA CYS A 8 9.11 17.13 -25.42
C CYS A 8 8.36 16.93 -26.75
N ALA A 9 8.03 18.01 -27.45
CA ALA A 9 7.40 17.96 -28.77
C ALA A 9 8.32 17.31 -29.81
N GLU A 10 9.61 17.69 -29.87
CA GLU A 10 10.57 17.06 -30.78
C GLU A 10 10.78 15.57 -30.50
N ILE A 11 10.82 15.17 -29.22
CA ILE A 11 10.90 13.76 -28.85
C ILE A 11 9.66 13.02 -29.36
N PHE A 12 8.48 13.61 -29.23
CA PHE A 12 7.23 12.99 -29.71
C PHE A 12 7.21 12.83 -31.23
N GLU A 13 7.60 13.86 -31.99
CA GLU A 13 7.70 13.77 -33.45
C GLU A 13 8.71 12.71 -33.91
N GLU A 14 9.83 12.57 -33.21
CA GLU A 14 10.82 11.55 -33.54
C GLU A 14 10.34 10.13 -33.17
N ILE A 15 9.52 9.99 -32.12
CA ILE A 15 8.81 8.74 -31.80
C ILE A 15 7.83 8.39 -32.92
N LYS A 16 7.06 9.36 -33.41
CA LYS A 16 6.13 9.17 -34.52
C LYS A 16 6.84 8.71 -35.79
N ARG A 17 7.96 9.35 -36.11
CA ARG A 17 8.78 9.03 -37.29
C ARG A 17 9.43 7.65 -37.21
N LYS A 18 9.98 7.29 -36.05
CA LYS A 18 10.75 6.04 -35.87
C LYS A 18 9.93 4.84 -35.39
N ASN A 19 8.73 5.08 -34.86
CA ASN A 19 7.82 4.07 -34.33
C ASN A 19 8.52 3.01 -33.44
N PRO A 20 9.25 3.45 -32.40
CA PRO A 20 10.05 2.54 -31.58
C PRO A 20 9.13 1.51 -30.90
N LYS A 21 9.61 0.27 -30.82
CA LYS A 21 8.87 -0.87 -30.25
C LYS A 21 9.31 -1.20 -28.83
N THR A 22 10.45 -0.69 -28.40
CA THR A 22 11.02 -0.97 -27.08
C THR A 22 11.30 0.30 -26.27
N GLN A 23 11.26 0.19 -24.94
CA GLN A 23 11.66 1.28 -24.04
C GLN A 23 13.14 1.68 -24.24
N HIS A 24 13.98 0.73 -24.68
CA HIS A 24 15.38 1.01 -24.99
C HIS A 24 15.50 1.96 -26.19
N GLU A 25 14.81 1.67 -27.29
CA GLU A 25 14.75 2.56 -28.47
C GLU A 25 14.16 3.93 -28.13
N LEU A 26 13.09 3.98 -27.33
CA LEU A 26 12.52 5.23 -26.83
C LEU A 26 13.56 6.05 -26.06
N ASN A 27 14.31 5.40 -25.15
CA ASN A 27 15.36 6.08 -24.38
C ASN A 27 16.50 6.59 -25.28
N GLN A 28 16.87 5.86 -26.34
CA GLN A 28 17.85 6.33 -27.31
C GLN A 28 17.35 7.58 -28.06
N ILE A 29 16.07 7.61 -28.46
CA ILE A 29 15.46 8.79 -29.08
C ILE A 29 15.53 9.99 -28.13
N LYS A 30 15.13 9.81 -26.87
CA LYS A 30 15.24 10.87 -25.85
C LYS A 30 16.66 11.40 -25.75
N LEU A 31 17.64 10.52 -25.55
CA LEU A 31 19.04 10.93 -25.40
C LEU A 31 19.56 11.70 -26.62
N ARG A 32 19.19 11.29 -27.83
CA ARG A 32 19.58 11.96 -29.09
C ARG A 32 18.96 13.35 -29.24
N ILE A 33 17.67 13.51 -28.96
CA ILE A 33 17.04 14.83 -29.05
C ILE A 33 17.59 15.75 -27.96
N LEU A 34 17.72 15.23 -26.75
CA LEU A 34 18.23 16.01 -25.61
C LEU A 34 19.68 16.45 -25.78
N SER A 35 20.51 15.75 -26.58
CA SER A 35 21.87 16.21 -26.86
C SER A 35 21.90 17.54 -27.62
N LYS A 36 20.85 17.89 -28.37
CA LYS A 36 20.72 19.19 -29.06
C LYS A 36 20.49 20.36 -28.11
N TYR A 37 19.96 20.07 -26.92
CA TYR A 37 19.57 21.06 -25.91
C TYR A 37 20.61 21.18 -24.78
N LYS A 38 21.79 20.56 -24.93
CA LYS A 38 22.90 20.67 -23.99
C LYS A 38 23.64 21.99 -24.19
N THR A 39 23.33 22.99 -23.39
CA THR A 39 24.21 24.16 -23.18
C THR A 39 24.99 23.99 -21.88
N ASN A 40 26.33 24.11 -21.93
CA ASN A 40 27.25 24.09 -20.78
C ASN A 40 27.25 22.82 -19.89
N GLY A 41 27.23 21.64 -20.50
CA GLY A 41 27.69 20.40 -19.84
C GLY A 41 26.78 19.78 -18.78
N LYS A 42 25.67 20.41 -18.39
CA LYS A 42 24.65 19.78 -17.51
C LYS A 42 23.25 20.18 -17.96
N MET A 43 22.45 19.18 -18.35
CA MET A 43 20.99 19.30 -18.29
C MET A 43 20.55 18.74 -16.95
N SER A 44 19.81 19.52 -16.16
CA SER A 44 19.35 19.11 -14.82
C SER A 44 18.27 18.03 -14.84
N TYR A 45 17.61 17.80 -15.98
CA TYR A 45 16.42 16.94 -16.03
C TYR A 45 16.08 16.34 -17.40
N THR A 46 15.85 15.02 -17.45
CA THR A 46 15.36 14.27 -18.62
C THR A 46 13.82 14.21 -18.61
N PRO A 47 13.11 14.60 -19.70
CA PRO A 47 11.65 14.47 -19.78
C PRO A 47 11.16 13.05 -19.47
N LYS A 48 10.20 12.95 -18.54
CA LYS A 48 9.52 11.67 -18.26
C LYS A 48 8.62 11.31 -19.42
N ASN A 49 8.25 10.03 -19.56
CA ASN A 49 7.32 9.66 -20.62
C ASN A 49 5.98 10.39 -20.48
N ALA A 50 5.52 10.65 -19.24
CA ALA A 50 4.33 11.45 -18.98
C ALA A 50 4.43 12.86 -19.58
N ASP A 51 5.60 13.52 -19.47
CA ASP A 51 5.81 14.86 -20.03
C ASP A 51 5.69 14.83 -21.55
N ILE A 52 6.24 13.79 -22.19
CA ILE A 52 6.16 13.57 -23.64
C ILE A 52 4.72 13.25 -24.07
N TYR A 53 4.05 12.35 -23.34
CA TYR A 53 2.66 11.96 -23.58
C TYR A 53 1.72 13.16 -23.52
N PHE A 54 1.88 14.01 -22.50
CA PHE A 54 1.04 15.18 -22.33
C PHE A 54 1.44 16.37 -23.22
N ALA A 55 2.62 16.36 -23.83
CA ALA A 55 3.01 17.33 -24.88
C ALA A 55 2.39 17.02 -26.25
N ALA A 56 1.95 15.78 -26.50
CA ALA A 56 1.39 15.36 -27.79
C ALA A 56 -0.05 15.87 -28.04
N PRO A 57 -0.46 16.07 -29.31
CA PRO A 57 -1.86 16.28 -29.70
C PRO A 57 -2.76 15.13 -29.22
N GLU A 58 -4.01 15.44 -28.86
CA GLU A 58 -4.91 14.48 -28.21
C GLU A 58 -5.22 13.25 -29.07
N GLU A 59 -5.49 13.45 -30.37
CA GLU A 59 -5.78 12.39 -31.34
C GLU A 59 -4.63 11.38 -31.49
N GLU A 60 -3.39 11.82 -31.24
CA GLU A 60 -2.19 10.99 -31.45
C GLU A 60 -1.71 10.28 -30.18
N ARG A 61 -2.21 10.67 -29.00
CA ARG A 61 -1.80 10.07 -27.71
C ARG A 61 -2.14 8.59 -27.62
N GLU A 62 -3.32 8.20 -28.07
CA GLU A 62 -3.78 6.80 -27.96
C GLU A 62 -2.87 5.85 -28.75
N LYS A 63 -2.33 6.28 -29.89
CA LYS A 63 -1.43 5.47 -30.73
C LYS A 63 -0.11 5.10 -30.05
N PHE A 64 0.41 5.96 -29.18
CA PHE A 64 1.68 5.76 -28.47
C PHE A 64 1.51 5.53 -26.97
N LYS A 65 0.27 5.35 -26.51
CA LYS A 65 -0.07 5.17 -25.10
C LYS A 65 0.67 4.00 -24.47
N GLU A 66 0.74 2.85 -25.13
CA GLU A 66 1.46 1.68 -24.60
C GLU A 66 2.97 1.92 -24.43
N LEU A 67 3.58 2.58 -25.42
CA LEU A 67 5.00 2.88 -25.44
C LEU A 67 5.39 3.97 -24.42
N LEU A 68 4.57 5.01 -24.32
CA LEU A 68 4.78 6.14 -23.40
C LEU A 68 4.26 5.82 -21.99
N SER A 69 3.45 4.80 -21.81
CA SER A 69 3.12 4.25 -20.48
C SER A 69 4.36 3.60 -19.86
N LEU A 70 4.94 4.25 -18.85
CA LEU A 70 6.12 3.76 -18.14
C LEU A 70 5.83 2.42 -17.46
N LYS A 71 6.62 1.40 -17.79
CA LYS A 71 6.77 0.06 -17.16
C LYS A 71 5.45 -0.66 -16.79
N PRO A 72 5.24 -1.93 -17.17
CA PRO A 72 4.15 -2.72 -16.63
C PRO A 72 4.25 -2.76 -15.09
N VAL A 73 3.44 -1.95 -14.40
CA VAL A 73 3.31 -2.03 -12.95
C VAL A 73 2.83 -3.44 -12.64
N ARG A 74 3.50 -4.10 -11.68
CA ARG A 74 3.27 -5.48 -11.20
C ARG A 74 1.89 -5.68 -10.54
N THR A 75 0.87 -4.91 -10.89
CA THR A 75 -0.50 -5.12 -10.43
C THR A 75 -1.17 -6.10 -11.39
N ILE A 76 -0.87 -7.38 -11.17
CA ILE A 76 -1.46 -8.51 -11.90
C ILE A 76 -2.94 -8.69 -11.53
N SER A 77 -3.31 -8.26 -10.32
CA SER A 77 -4.64 -8.42 -9.71
C SER A 77 -5.68 -7.37 -10.16
N GLY A 78 -5.27 -6.30 -10.86
CA GLY A 78 -6.16 -5.17 -11.17
C GLY A 78 -6.40 -4.20 -10.00
N VAL A 79 -5.85 -4.47 -8.81
CA VAL A 79 -5.89 -3.57 -7.64
C VAL A 79 -4.59 -2.77 -7.52
N ALA A 80 -4.70 -1.45 -7.38
CA ALA A 80 -3.56 -0.53 -7.29
C ALA A 80 -3.10 -0.29 -5.84
N PRO A 81 -1.85 -0.62 -5.47
CA PRO A 81 -1.34 -0.40 -4.12
C PRO A 81 -0.94 1.06 -3.87
N ILE A 82 -1.60 1.69 -2.91
CA ILE A 82 -1.28 3.03 -2.40
C ILE A 82 -0.61 2.87 -1.02
N ALA A 83 0.72 2.71 -1.04
CA ALA A 83 1.52 2.63 0.17
C ALA A 83 1.74 4.03 0.78
N LEU A 84 1.34 4.17 2.04
CA LEU A 84 1.40 5.39 2.85
C LEU A 84 2.31 5.16 4.06
N MET A 85 2.93 6.23 4.55
CA MET A 85 3.59 6.25 5.84
C MET A 85 3.03 7.39 6.67
N SER A 86 2.74 7.10 7.94
CA SER A 86 2.43 8.10 8.94
C SER A 86 3.66 8.97 9.24
N GLU A 87 3.43 10.07 9.94
CA GLU A 87 4.48 10.83 10.60
C GLU A 87 5.42 9.92 11.42
N PRO A 88 6.69 10.31 11.60
CA PRO A 88 7.57 9.69 12.57
C PRO A 88 6.95 9.73 13.97
N TYR A 89 6.97 8.59 14.66
CA TYR A 89 6.42 8.47 16.00
C TYR A 89 7.22 7.43 16.80
N PRO A 90 7.36 7.60 18.12
CA PRO A 90 8.09 6.67 18.96
C PRO A 90 7.55 5.24 18.84
N CYS A 91 8.46 4.28 18.96
CA CYS A 91 8.08 2.90 19.20
C CYS A 91 7.56 2.76 20.64
N PRO A 92 6.45 2.04 20.88
CA PRO A 92 5.93 1.81 22.23
C PRO A 92 6.96 1.15 23.17
N HIS A 93 7.86 0.31 22.64
CA HIS A 93 8.86 -0.39 23.46
C HIS A 93 9.97 0.54 23.91
N THR A 94 10.37 1.47 23.05
CA THR A 94 11.29 2.55 23.42
C THR A 94 10.68 3.42 24.53
N MET A 95 9.38 3.75 24.43
CA MET A 95 8.67 4.49 25.49
C MET A 95 8.54 3.73 26.81
N LYS A 96 8.50 2.39 26.76
CA LYS A 96 8.47 1.51 27.94
C LYS A 96 9.87 1.24 28.54
N GLY A 97 10.93 1.85 28.01
CA GLY A 97 12.31 1.65 28.49
C GLY A 97 12.99 0.37 28.01
N ILE A 98 12.35 -0.42 27.13
CA ILE A 98 12.92 -1.64 26.54
C ILE A 98 14.04 -1.27 25.55
N GLY A 99 13.87 -0.16 24.82
CA GLY A 99 14.78 0.30 23.78
C GLY A 99 14.35 -0.11 22.36
N PRO A 100 15.10 0.30 21.31
CA PRO A 100 14.82 -0.10 19.94
C PRO A 100 15.23 -1.55 19.69
N CYS A 101 14.58 -2.20 18.71
CA CYS A 101 15.03 -3.51 18.25
C CYS A 101 16.43 -3.39 17.62
N THR A 102 17.30 -4.37 17.85
CA THR A 102 18.73 -4.27 17.52
C THR A 102 19.01 -4.02 16.05
N TYR A 103 18.13 -4.46 15.15
CA TYR A 103 18.21 -4.31 13.69
C TYR A 103 17.31 -3.22 13.11
N CYS A 104 16.50 -2.53 13.91
CA CYS A 104 15.50 -1.59 13.41
C CYS A 104 16.13 -0.23 13.09
N PRO A 105 16.22 0.20 11.81
CA PRO A 105 16.69 1.54 11.48
C PRO A 105 15.57 2.57 11.70
N GLY A 106 15.95 3.85 11.69
CA GLY A 106 15.00 4.96 11.66
C GLY A 106 14.39 5.28 13.02
N GLY A 107 13.22 5.94 13.00
CA GLY A 107 12.57 6.51 14.17
C GLY A 107 12.90 7.99 14.38
N PRO A 108 12.16 8.70 15.26
CA PRO A 108 12.45 10.08 15.60
C PRO A 108 13.90 10.25 16.11
N GLY A 109 14.62 11.24 15.60
CA GLY A 109 16.00 11.54 16.00
C GLY A 109 17.06 10.51 15.60
N SER A 110 16.74 9.56 14.70
CA SER A 110 17.71 8.56 14.24
C SER A 110 18.83 9.16 13.38
N VAL A 111 19.86 8.37 13.05
CA VAL A 111 20.91 8.78 12.07
C VAL A 111 20.35 9.11 10.68
N PHE A 112 19.11 8.68 10.38
CA PHE A 112 18.39 8.98 9.15
C PHE A 112 17.45 10.19 9.27
N GLY A 113 17.49 10.91 10.40
CA GLY A 113 16.58 11.98 10.77
C GLY A 113 15.24 11.47 11.29
N ASP A 114 14.22 12.35 11.29
CA ASP A 114 12.85 12.03 11.67
C ASP A 114 12.15 11.24 10.55
N VAL A 115 12.28 9.92 10.64
CA VAL A 115 11.66 8.98 9.70
C VAL A 115 10.84 7.92 10.45
N PRO A 116 9.83 7.33 9.81
CA PRO A 116 9.06 6.24 10.41
C PRO A 116 9.94 5.08 10.87
N GLN A 117 9.50 4.40 11.92
CA GLN A 117 10.20 3.25 12.48
C GLN A 117 10.44 2.16 11.43
N SER A 118 11.63 1.56 11.43
CA SER A 118 12.11 0.56 10.45
C SER A 118 12.42 1.07 9.04
N TYR A 119 12.43 2.39 8.80
CA TYR A 119 12.69 3.00 7.49
C TYR A 119 13.86 3.99 7.54
N THR A 120 14.46 4.28 6.38
CA THR A 120 15.66 5.12 6.25
C THR A 120 15.40 6.49 5.62
N GLY A 121 14.17 6.76 5.22
CA GLY A 121 13.84 7.97 4.45
C GLY A 121 14.19 7.87 2.96
N LYS A 122 14.84 6.78 2.50
CA LYS A 122 15.30 6.62 1.11
C LYS A 122 14.38 5.73 0.27
N GLU A 123 13.48 4.98 0.91
CA GLU A 123 12.52 4.12 0.21
C GLU A 123 11.52 4.98 -0.60
N PRO A 124 10.97 4.46 -1.72
CA PRO A 124 10.07 5.25 -2.57
C PRO A 124 8.80 5.75 -1.88
N SER A 125 8.23 4.98 -0.94
CA SER A 125 7.07 5.41 -0.15
C SER A 125 7.48 6.46 0.89
N THR A 126 8.56 6.24 1.65
CA THR A 126 9.06 7.21 2.63
C THR A 126 9.39 8.55 2.00
N ARG A 127 10.11 8.56 0.87
CA ARG A 127 10.43 9.80 0.13
C ARG A 127 9.19 10.53 -0.37
N ARG A 128 8.12 9.81 -0.69
CA ARG A 128 6.85 10.43 -1.09
C ARG A 128 6.18 11.07 0.11
N SER A 129 6.17 10.40 1.25
CA SER A 129 5.60 10.94 2.48
C SER A 129 6.37 12.16 2.98
N ILE A 130 7.71 12.11 3.02
CA ILE A 130 8.56 13.26 3.41
C ILE A 130 8.25 14.49 2.55
N ARG A 131 8.18 14.32 1.22
CA ARG A 131 7.88 15.44 0.30
C ARG A 131 6.51 16.08 0.53
N ASN A 132 5.57 15.29 1.05
CA ASN A 132 4.20 15.72 1.31
C ASN A 132 3.94 15.89 2.82
N ASN A 133 5.00 16.10 3.61
CA ASN A 133 4.92 16.34 5.06
C ASN A 133 4.03 15.31 5.80
N TYR A 134 4.13 14.05 5.36
CA TYR A 134 3.34 12.91 5.85
C TYR A 134 1.82 13.16 5.90
N ASP A 135 1.31 14.10 5.10
CA ASP A 135 -0.12 14.36 4.98
C ASP A 135 -0.76 13.27 4.10
N PRO A 136 -1.69 12.47 4.64
CA PRO A 136 -2.31 11.37 3.91
C PRO A 136 -3.05 11.83 2.65
N TYR A 137 -3.67 13.01 2.66
CA TYR A 137 -4.40 13.56 1.53
C TYR A 137 -3.45 13.84 0.36
N LEU A 138 -2.37 14.57 0.64
CA LEU A 138 -1.35 14.93 -0.34
C LEU A 138 -0.63 13.70 -0.90
N VAL A 139 -0.28 12.73 -0.05
CA VAL A 139 0.42 11.50 -0.47
C VAL A 139 -0.46 10.66 -1.41
N VAL A 140 -1.76 10.53 -1.11
CA VAL A 140 -2.71 9.80 -1.97
C VAL A 140 -2.88 10.51 -3.31
N PHE A 141 -3.12 11.83 -3.33
CA PHE A 141 -3.20 12.60 -4.58
C PHE A 141 -1.94 12.46 -5.43
N ASN A 142 -0.75 12.58 -4.83
CA ASN A 142 0.50 12.38 -5.55
C ASN A 142 0.65 10.95 -6.10
N ARG A 143 0.15 9.95 -5.38
CA ARG A 143 0.19 8.56 -5.84
C ARG A 143 -0.77 8.31 -7.00
N LEU A 144 -1.97 8.89 -6.96
CA LEU A 144 -2.97 8.82 -8.03
C LEU A 144 -2.52 9.59 -9.28
N GLU A 145 -1.97 10.80 -9.12
CA GLU A 145 -1.30 11.56 -10.21
C GLU A 145 -0.27 10.67 -10.91
N HIS A 146 0.58 9.99 -10.14
CA HIS A 146 1.60 9.12 -10.71
C HIS A 146 0.98 7.94 -11.48
N TYR A 147 -0.10 7.33 -11.01
CA TYR A 147 -0.77 6.27 -11.76
C TYR A 147 -1.30 6.77 -13.10
N VAL A 148 -2.04 7.88 -13.09
CA VAL A 148 -2.60 8.50 -14.30
C VAL A 148 -1.49 8.89 -15.27
N ALA A 149 -0.41 9.49 -14.77
CA ALA A 149 0.77 9.84 -15.57
C ALA A 149 1.51 8.63 -16.17
N MET A 150 1.34 7.43 -15.60
CA MET A 150 1.84 6.17 -16.15
C MET A 150 0.86 5.51 -17.14
N GLY A 151 -0.25 6.18 -17.49
CA GLY A 151 -1.30 5.64 -18.36
C GLY A 151 -2.21 4.62 -17.67
N LYS A 152 -2.18 4.53 -16.33
CA LYS A 152 -3.05 3.65 -15.55
C LYS A 152 -4.03 4.46 -14.73
N VAL A 153 -5.31 4.24 -14.97
CA VAL A 153 -6.39 4.79 -14.15
C VAL A 153 -6.88 3.70 -13.21
N PRO A 154 -6.60 3.76 -11.90
CA PRO A 154 -7.06 2.75 -10.97
C PRO A 154 -8.54 3.00 -10.62
N ASP A 155 -9.42 2.05 -10.92
CA ASP A 155 -10.79 1.98 -10.40
C ASP A 155 -10.83 1.33 -9.01
N LYS A 156 -9.86 0.44 -8.72
CA LYS A 156 -9.71 -0.25 -7.45
C LYS A 156 -8.32 -0.02 -6.87
N ALA A 157 -8.27 0.34 -5.60
CA ALA A 157 -7.02 0.54 -4.88
C ALA A 157 -7.03 -0.15 -3.51
N GLU A 158 -5.84 -0.50 -3.06
CA GLU A 158 -5.57 -0.97 -1.70
C GLU A 158 -4.64 0.01 -1.00
N ILE A 159 -5.11 0.59 0.11
CA ILE A 159 -4.26 1.43 0.97
C ILE A 159 -3.41 0.52 1.84
N ILE A 160 -2.11 0.81 1.96
CA ILE A 160 -1.17 0.08 2.80
C ILE A 160 -0.45 1.06 3.72
N ILE A 161 -0.78 1.05 5.01
CA ILE A 161 -0.14 1.89 6.02
C ILE A 161 1.08 1.15 6.57
N GLN A 162 2.26 1.70 6.28
CA GLN A 162 3.55 1.13 6.64
C GLN A 162 4.14 1.79 7.89
N GLY A 163 5.01 1.08 8.62
CA GLY A 163 5.73 1.64 9.79
C GLY A 163 5.63 0.81 11.07
N GLY A 164 4.81 -0.24 11.09
CA GLY A 164 4.70 -1.22 12.19
C GLY A 164 4.20 -0.69 13.53
N THR A 165 4.00 0.63 13.68
CA THR A 165 3.66 1.32 14.93
C THR A 165 2.40 2.17 14.81
N PHE A 166 1.70 2.10 13.68
CA PHE A 166 0.50 2.90 13.43
C PHE A 166 -0.60 2.68 14.48
N THR A 167 -0.75 1.44 14.93
CA THR A 167 -1.70 1.01 15.98
C THR A 167 -1.41 1.58 17.36
N PHE A 168 -0.19 2.10 17.59
CA PHE A 168 0.19 2.78 18.84
C PHE A 168 -0.13 4.28 18.83
N PHE A 169 -0.41 4.88 17.68
CA PHE A 169 -0.83 6.28 17.64
C PHE A 169 -2.16 6.47 18.39
N PRO A 170 -2.43 7.68 18.91
CA PRO A 170 -3.74 8.00 19.46
C PRO A 170 -4.86 7.68 18.45
N LYS A 171 -6.00 7.17 18.95
CA LYS A 171 -7.18 6.83 18.12
C LYS A 171 -7.55 7.95 17.13
N ALA A 172 -7.61 9.19 17.62
CA ALA A 172 -7.93 10.36 16.80
C ALA A 172 -6.97 10.55 15.61
N TYR A 173 -5.67 10.26 15.78
CA TYR A 173 -4.72 10.33 14.67
C TYR A 173 -4.91 9.20 13.66
N GLN A 174 -5.18 7.98 14.13
CA GLN A 174 -5.47 6.87 13.23
C GLN A 174 -6.72 7.15 12.37
N GLU A 175 -7.77 7.69 12.98
CA GLU A 175 -8.99 8.13 12.28
C GLU A 175 -8.74 9.27 11.31
N TYR A 176 -8.06 10.34 11.75
CA TYR A 176 -7.63 11.45 10.88
C TYR A 176 -6.89 10.92 9.65
N PHE A 177 -5.94 10.02 9.86
CA PHE A 177 -5.05 9.55 8.80
C PHE A 177 -5.82 8.77 7.73
N VAL A 178 -6.68 7.83 8.15
CA VAL A 178 -7.50 7.04 7.22
C VAL A 178 -8.60 7.89 6.58
N LYS A 179 -9.23 8.79 7.34
CA LYS A 179 -10.26 9.73 6.84
C LYS A 179 -9.74 10.51 5.65
N TYR A 180 -8.60 11.18 5.80
CA TYR A 180 -8.07 12.00 4.72
C TYR A 180 -7.44 11.18 3.58
N ALA A 181 -6.96 9.97 3.84
CA ALA A 181 -6.55 9.06 2.76
C ALA A 181 -7.73 8.65 1.87
N LEU A 182 -8.87 8.28 2.46
CA LEU A 182 -10.09 7.94 1.73
C LEU A 182 -10.71 9.16 1.06
N LYS A 183 -10.75 10.32 1.76
CA LYS A 183 -11.25 11.58 1.19
C LYS A 183 -10.47 11.95 -0.06
N ALA A 184 -9.15 11.78 -0.06
CA ALA A 184 -8.36 12.04 -1.25
C ALA A 184 -8.75 11.16 -2.45
N MET A 185 -9.11 9.89 -2.23
CA MET A 185 -9.61 9.03 -3.31
C MET A 185 -10.97 9.49 -3.82
N ASN A 186 -11.86 9.92 -2.92
CA ASN A 186 -13.19 10.44 -3.28
C ASN A 186 -13.07 11.75 -4.06
N ASP A 187 -12.31 12.72 -3.54
CA ASP A 187 -12.13 14.03 -4.16
C ASP A 187 -11.42 13.91 -5.50
N PHE A 188 -10.38 13.08 -5.61
CA PHE A 188 -9.73 12.81 -6.89
C PHE A 188 -10.73 12.24 -7.91
N SER A 189 -11.64 11.38 -7.46
CA SER A 189 -12.71 10.84 -8.30
C SER A 189 -13.66 11.95 -8.78
N LYS A 190 -14.10 12.84 -7.88
CA LYS A 190 -15.03 13.95 -8.19
C LYS A 190 -14.42 15.02 -9.10
N LEU A 191 -13.12 15.29 -8.96
CA LEU A 191 -12.43 16.36 -9.68
C LEU A 191 -12.03 15.96 -11.12
N PHE A 192 -11.69 14.69 -11.34
CA PHE A 192 -11.05 14.27 -12.59
C PHE A 192 -11.83 13.23 -13.38
N PHE A 193 -12.94 12.69 -12.88
CA PHE A 193 -13.74 11.71 -13.61
C PHE A 193 -15.17 12.20 -13.84
N ASP A 194 -15.67 11.90 -15.03
CA ASP A 194 -17.08 12.09 -15.34
C ASP A 194 -17.95 10.93 -14.80
N ASN A 195 -19.27 11.05 -14.96
CA ASN A 195 -20.23 10.04 -14.54
C ASN A 195 -20.07 8.69 -15.27
N ASN A 196 -19.36 8.67 -16.40
CA ASN A 196 -19.08 7.48 -17.19
C ASN A 196 -17.73 6.83 -16.80
N GLY A 197 -16.99 7.42 -15.85
CA GLY A 197 -15.67 6.95 -15.42
C GLY A 197 -14.54 7.32 -16.38
N SER A 198 -14.76 8.27 -17.29
CA SER A 198 -13.74 8.80 -18.18
C SER A 198 -12.95 9.91 -17.49
N LEU A 199 -11.63 9.89 -17.66
CA LEU A 199 -10.73 10.90 -17.11
C LEU A 199 -10.84 12.20 -17.91
N ASP A 200 -11.14 13.31 -17.24
CA ASP A 200 -10.98 14.66 -17.81
C ASP A 200 -9.48 15.02 -17.85
N ILE A 201 -8.87 14.73 -19.00
CA ILE A 201 -7.45 14.95 -19.23
C ILE A 201 -7.10 16.44 -19.18
N LEU A 202 -8.00 17.33 -19.58
CA LEU A 202 -7.75 18.78 -19.60
C LEU A 202 -7.66 19.31 -18.17
N LYS A 203 -8.68 19.04 -17.34
CA LYS A 203 -8.67 19.39 -15.91
C LYS A 203 -7.46 18.79 -15.20
N PHE A 204 -7.15 17.52 -15.46
CA PHE A 204 -5.98 16.85 -14.88
C PHE A 204 -4.67 17.57 -15.22
N LYS A 205 -4.47 17.91 -16.51
CA LYS A 205 -3.27 18.62 -16.97
C LYS A 205 -3.12 20.00 -16.33
N GLN A 206 -4.21 20.76 -16.25
CA GLN A 206 -4.20 22.10 -15.67
C GLN A 206 -3.91 22.06 -14.18
N PHE A 207 -4.59 21.18 -13.45
CA PHE A 207 -4.41 21.05 -12.00
C PHE A 207 -2.97 20.71 -11.63
N PHE A 208 -2.41 19.69 -12.29
CA PHE A 208 -1.06 19.21 -12.05
C PHE A 208 -0.01 19.97 -12.87
N GLU A 209 -0.36 21.05 -13.56
CA GLU A 209 0.59 21.89 -14.34
C GLU A 209 1.48 21.04 -15.28
N LEU A 210 0.85 20.25 -16.16
CA LEU A 210 1.51 19.36 -17.12
C LEU A 210 1.38 19.88 -18.56
N PRO A 211 2.42 19.73 -19.42
CA PRO A 211 3.74 19.17 -19.12
C PRO A 211 4.56 20.13 -18.25
N ARG A 212 5.49 19.56 -17.49
CA ARG A 212 6.29 20.29 -16.50
C ARG A 212 7.15 21.37 -17.15
N VAL A 213 7.54 22.38 -16.36
CA VAL A 213 8.49 23.42 -16.77
C VAL A 213 9.87 23.14 -16.16
N MET A 214 10.93 23.34 -16.94
CA MET A 214 12.31 23.14 -16.49
C MET A 214 12.66 24.05 -15.31
N ASN A 215 13.39 23.50 -14.33
CA ASN A 215 13.91 24.22 -13.16
C ASN A 215 12.83 24.86 -12.25
N GLU A 216 11.55 24.49 -12.41
CA GLU A 216 10.45 24.98 -11.56
C GLU A 216 9.74 23.86 -10.78
N GLU A 217 10.28 22.64 -10.77
CA GLU A 217 9.59 21.49 -10.16
C GLU A 217 9.27 21.72 -8.68
N ASP A 218 10.19 22.33 -7.91
CA ASP A 218 9.93 22.62 -6.48
C ASP A 218 8.84 23.67 -6.28
N LYS A 219 8.80 24.71 -7.14
CA LYS A 219 7.75 25.73 -7.10
C LYS A 219 6.39 25.14 -7.51
N ARG A 220 6.37 24.32 -8.57
CA ARG A 220 5.19 23.57 -9.02
C ARG A 220 4.65 22.66 -7.93
N ILE A 221 5.50 21.89 -7.26
CA ILE A 221 5.10 21.01 -6.16
C ILE A 221 4.44 21.82 -5.05
N LYS A 222 5.03 22.96 -4.64
CA LYS A 222 4.45 23.83 -3.60
C LYS A 222 3.07 24.37 -4.00
N ARG A 223 2.89 24.84 -5.24
CA ARG A 223 1.58 25.31 -5.73
C ARG A 223 0.53 24.21 -5.72
N ILE A 224 0.86 23.01 -6.20
CA ILE A 224 -0.05 21.86 -6.18
C ILE A 224 -0.42 21.49 -4.74
N GLN A 225 0.54 21.49 -3.82
CA GLN A 225 0.28 21.22 -2.40
C GLN A 225 -0.64 22.29 -1.78
N GLN A 226 -0.46 23.57 -2.09
CA GLN A 226 -1.33 24.64 -1.63
C GLN A 226 -2.76 24.47 -2.15
N LYS A 227 -2.94 24.18 -3.45
CA LYS A 227 -4.26 23.87 -4.04
C LYS A 227 -4.93 22.72 -3.29
N LEU A 228 -4.20 21.63 -3.05
CA LEU A 228 -4.74 20.45 -2.38
C LEU A 228 -5.07 20.69 -0.90
N LEU A 229 -4.24 21.43 -0.17
CA LEU A 229 -4.51 21.78 1.23
C LEU A 229 -5.73 22.69 1.38
N HIS A 230 -5.97 23.58 0.41
CA HIS A 230 -7.19 24.37 0.35
C HIS A 230 -8.43 23.49 0.17
N ILE A 231 -8.38 22.53 -0.76
CA ILE A 231 -9.51 21.61 -1.05
C ILE A 231 -9.75 20.59 0.07
N LYS A 232 -8.70 20.19 0.80
CA LYS A 232 -8.71 19.11 1.80
C LYS A 232 -9.89 19.20 2.77
N ASN A 233 -10.21 20.39 3.25
CA ASN A 233 -11.24 20.61 4.27
C ASN A 233 -12.60 21.03 3.71
N LEU A 234 -12.71 21.20 2.39
CA LEU A 234 -13.94 21.54 1.70
C LEU A 234 -14.82 20.30 1.45
N ASP A 235 -16.13 20.50 1.45
CA ASP A 235 -17.10 19.49 1.02
C ASP A 235 -17.40 19.66 -0.47
N LEU A 236 -16.79 18.80 -1.29
CA LEU A 236 -16.99 18.82 -2.74
C LEU A 236 -18.35 18.26 -3.20
N ASN A 237 -19.22 17.87 -2.25
CA ASN A 237 -20.63 17.57 -2.56
C ASN A 237 -21.48 18.85 -2.65
N ASP A 238 -21.03 19.96 -2.07
CA ASP A 238 -21.65 21.28 -2.21
C ASP A 238 -21.33 21.84 -3.60
N LEU A 239 -22.37 22.23 -4.34
CA LEU A 239 -22.25 22.72 -5.71
C LEU A 239 -21.50 24.05 -5.78
N ASP A 240 -21.74 24.97 -4.85
CA ASP A 240 -21.11 26.29 -4.83
C ASP A 240 -19.60 26.16 -4.57
N VAL A 241 -19.25 25.29 -3.61
CA VAL A 241 -17.87 24.92 -3.31
C VAL A 241 -17.20 24.25 -4.50
N LYS A 242 -17.91 23.37 -5.20
CA LYS A 242 -17.39 22.69 -6.39
C LYS A 242 -17.11 23.68 -7.51
N GLU A 243 -18.00 24.63 -7.77
CA GLU A 243 -17.81 25.68 -8.78
C GLU A 243 -16.62 26.60 -8.43
N GLU A 244 -16.47 26.97 -7.15
CA GLU A 244 -15.31 27.73 -6.66
C GLU A 244 -14.00 26.97 -6.93
N VAL A 245 -13.97 25.68 -6.57
CA VAL A 245 -12.81 24.81 -6.78
C VAL A 245 -12.53 24.62 -8.27
N GLU A 246 -13.54 24.46 -9.11
CA GLU A 246 -13.39 24.40 -10.57
C GLU A 246 -12.79 25.70 -11.14
N GLY A 247 -13.13 26.86 -10.57
CA GLY A 247 -12.52 28.15 -10.89
C GLY A 247 -11.00 28.22 -10.63
N LEU A 248 -10.46 27.37 -9.74
CA LEU A 248 -9.01 27.29 -9.46
C LEU A 248 -8.20 26.64 -10.60
N PHE A 249 -8.84 25.86 -11.49
CA PHE A 249 -8.16 25.15 -12.56
C PHE A 249 -7.80 26.06 -13.75
N PHE A 250 -8.54 27.16 -13.94
CA PHE A 250 -8.48 27.98 -15.16
C PHE A 250 -7.94 29.41 -14.93
N LYS A 251 -7.58 29.79 -13.69
CA LYS A 251 -6.96 31.10 -13.41
C LYS A 251 -5.43 30.99 -13.50
N ASP A 252 -4.89 31.28 -14.69
CA ASP A 252 -3.47 31.09 -15.06
C ASP A 252 -2.42 31.89 -14.25
N ASN A 253 -2.80 32.80 -13.34
CA ASN A 253 -1.82 33.68 -12.66
C ASN A 253 -2.20 34.08 -11.22
N VAL A 254 -3.06 33.32 -10.53
CA VAL A 254 -3.55 33.72 -9.20
C VAL A 254 -3.24 32.63 -8.19
N ILE A 255 -1.95 32.44 -7.90
CA ILE A 255 -1.46 31.96 -6.58
C ILE A 255 -0.25 32.81 -6.16
N ASP A 256 -0.41 34.13 -6.25
CA ASP A 256 0.01 35.07 -5.18
C ASP A 256 -1.24 35.41 -4.35
N VAL A 257 -2.05 34.38 -4.08
CA VAL A 257 -3.27 34.54 -3.30
C VAL A 257 -2.83 34.62 -1.85
N GLU A 258 -2.79 35.84 -1.33
CA GLU A 258 -3.47 36.12 -0.06
C GLU A 258 -4.74 35.28 -0.02
N ILE A 259 -4.65 34.07 0.55
CA ILE A 259 -5.82 33.26 0.87
C ILE A 259 -6.52 34.07 1.96
N LYS A 260 -7.41 34.97 1.53
CA LYS A 260 -8.33 35.66 2.43
C LYS A 260 -9.07 34.56 3.18
N ASN A 261 -8.83 34.54 4.49
CA ASN A 261 -9.49 33.71 5.49
C ASN A 261 -11.01 33.95 5.50
N ASN A 262 -11.73 33.51 4.47
CA ASN A 262 -13.18 33.67 4.38
C ASN A 262 -13.93 32.34 4.52
N ALA A 263 -13.35 31.36 5.22
CA ALA A 263 -14.07 30.17 5.68
C ALA A 263 -13.91 29.89 7.20
N LEU A 264 -13.39 30.86 7.97
CA LEU A 264 -13.46 30.88 9.43
C LEU A 264 -14.22 32.15 9.83
N GLY A 265 -15.47 31.99 10.27
CA GLY A 265 -16.39 33.08 10.53
C GLY A 265 -15.88 34.12 11.54
N LYS A 266 -16.11 35.39 11.18
CA LYS A 266 -16.31 36.57 12.05
C LYS A 266 -15.71 36.51 13.45
N ILE A 267 -14.51 37.08 13.63
CA ILE A 267 -14.13 37.79 14.86
C ILE A 267 -13.35 39.05 14.49
N GLY A 268 -13.95 40.22 14.75
CA GLY A 268 -13.30 41.45 15.22
C GLY A 268 -12.32 42.20 14.30
N ASP A 269 -12.71 43.42 13.95
CA ASP A 269 -11.98 44.44 13.20
C ASP A 269 -10.59 44.87 13.76
N ASN A 270 -9.80 45.41 12.81
CA ASN A 270 -8.73 46.41 12.94
C ASN A 270 -7.38 46.02 13.55
N ASN A 271 -6.42 45.66 12.68
CA ASN A 271 -5.24 46.51 12.45
C ASN A 271 -4.43 46.06 11.22
N GLN A 272 -3.95 47.06 10.49
CA GLN A 272 -3.13 46.94 9.28
C GLN A 272 -1.72 46.43 9.58
N ASN A 273 -1.12 45.77 8.57
CA ASN A 273 0.26 45.30 8.43
C ASN A 273 0.63 43.98 9.15
N GLY A 274 0.87 42.93 8.37
CA GLY A 274 1.65 41.76 8.83
C GLY A 274 1.08 40.42 8.40
N ILE A 275 1.58 39.93 7.26
CA ILE A 275 1.93 38.53 6.98
C ILE A 275 1.43 37.52 8.04
N THR A 276 0.34 36.83 7.74
CA THR A 276 -0.08 35.61 8.45
C THR A 276 0.82 34.43 8.03
N VAL A 277 2.12 34.55 8.31
CA VAL A 277 3.00 33.39 8.53
C VAL A 277 2.46 32.78 9.83
N SER A 278 1.55 31.84 9.64
CA SER A 278 0.54 31.45 10.61
C SER A 278 1.14 30.96 11.92
N THR A 279 0.44 31.25 13.02
CA THR A 279 0.69 30.84 14.41
C THR A 279 1.16 29.38 14.59
N GLN A 280 0.89 28.50 13.63
CA GLN A 280 1.31 27.10 13.59
C GLN A 280 2.83 26.92 13.39
N ASN A 281 3.45 27.69 12.49
CA ASN A 281 4.91 27.67 12.30
C ASN A 281 5.65 28.28 13.50
N LEU A 282 5.09 29.35 14.09
CA LEU A 282 5.60 29.89 15.35
C LEU A 282 5.51 28.86 16.48
N SER A 283 4.36 28.19 16.62
CA SER A 283 4.15 27.17 17.67
C SER A 283 5.06 25.95 17.50
N LEU A 284 5.28 25.48 16.26
CA LEU A 284 6.20 24.39 15.96
C LEU A 284 7.65 24.79 16.28
N ASN A 285 8.10 25.97 15.86
CA ASN A 285 9.43 26.47 16.16
C ASN A 285 9.67 26.63 17.67
N ILE A 286 8.66 27.07 18.43
CA ILE A 286 8.73 27.16 19.91
C ILE A 286 8.86 25.76 20.53
N ILE A 287 8.09 24.79 20.04
CA ILE A 287 8.12 23.40 20.53
C ILE A 287 9.46 22.74 20.21
N GLU A 288 9.99 22.92 18.99
CA GLU A 288 11.28 22.38 18.56
C GLU A 288 12.46 22.97 19.35
N ASN A 289 12.39 24.23 19.74
CA ASN A 289 13.45 24.88 20.53
C ASN A 289 13.42 24.52 22.03
N GLN A 290 12.32 23.96 22.55
CA GLN A 290 12.14 23.68 23.98
C GLN A 290 12.27 22.20 24.35
N ILE A 291 12.19 21.28 23.38
CA ILE A 291 12.17 19.83 23.64
C ILE A 291 13.35 19.17 22.95
N GLN A 292 14.27 18.68 23.77
CA GLN A 292 15.46 17.97 23.26
C GLN A 292 15.18 16.49 22.95
N ASP A 293 14.16 15.89 23.57
CA ASP A 293 13.76 14.51 23.31
C ASP A 293 12.92 14.41 22.01
N ALA A 294 13.48 13.74 21.00
CA ALA A 294 12.85 13.60 19.68
C ALA A 294 11.50 12.84 19.72
N ASN A 295 11.32 11.90 20.66
CA ASN A 295 10.06 11.17 20.81
C ASN A 295 8.97 12.08 21.39
N MET A 296 9.30 12.88 22.40
CA MET A 296 8.37 13.86 22.98
C MET A 296 8.00 14.95 21.98
N LEU A 297 8.96 15.38 21.16
CA LEU A 297 8.71 16.30 20.05
C LEU A 297 7.72 15.72 19.04
N ALA A 298 7.93 14.47 18.61
CA ALA A 298 7.03 13.76 17.69
C ALA A 298 5.60 13.67 18.26
N ILE A 299 5.44 13.36 19.55
CA ILE A 299 4.12 13.32 20.21
C ILE A 299 3.43 14.68 20.17
N LYS A 300 4.13 15.77 20.50
CA LYS A 300 3.54 17.11 20.45
C LYS A 300 3.17 17.55 19.03
N LYS A 301 3.97 17.17 18.02
CA LYS A 301 3.63 17.42 16.60
C LYS A 301 2.30 16.79 16.22
N ILE A 302 2.05 15.54 16.62
CA ILE A 302 0.75 14.86 16.37
C ILE A 302 -0.41 15.58 17.08
N GLN A 303 -0.22 15.96 18.34
CA GLN A 303 -1.26 16.68 19.10
C GLN A 303 -1.61 18.02 18.46
N LEU A 304 -0.62 18.78 17.98
CA LEU A 304 -0.84 20.05 17.28
C LEU A 304 -1.56 19.83 15.95
N LYS A 305 -1.16 18.81 15.17
CA LYS A 305 -1.77 18.45 13.89
C LYS A 305 -3.27 18.17 14.03
N LEU A 306 -3.64 17.36 15.02
CA LEU A 306 -5.04 17.07 15.33
C LEU A 306 -5.85 18.32 15.70
N LYS A 307 -5.25 19.27 16.43
CA LYS A 307 -5.94 20.52 16.81
C LYS A 307 -6.13 21.50 15.66
N THR A 308 -5.27 21.43 14.64
CA THR A 308 -5.16 22.48 13.61
C THR A 308 -5.67 22.06 12.24
N GLU A 309 -5.59 20.77 11.91
CA GLU A 309 -5.90 20.27 10.57
C GLU A 309 -7.12 19.35 10.51
N ASP A 310 -7.61 18.89 11.66
CA ASP A 310 -8.71 17.93 11.69
C ASP A 310 -10.06 18.65 11.74
N ASN A 311 -10.77 18.68 10.60
CA ASN A 311 -12.13 19.19 10.55
C ASN A 311 -13.07 18.20 11.25
N GLN A 312 -13.53 18.59 12.45
CA GLN A 312 -14.40 17.78 13.29
C GLN A 312 -15.80 17.57 12.70
N ASN A 313 -16.22 18.40 11.72
CA ASN A 313 -17.51 18.23 11.04
C ASN A 313 -17.50 17.08 10.02
N LEU A 314 -16.31 16.67 9.54
CA LEU A 314 -16.15 15.56 8.61
C LEU A 314 -15.81 14.29 9.38
N THR A 315 -16.72 13.32 9.40
CA THR A 315 -16.52 12.04 10.08
C THR A 315 -15.94 10.99 9.13
N LEU A 316 -15.13 10.07 9.67
CA LEU A 316 -14.61 8.93 8.91
C LEU A 316 -15.74 8.10 8.28
N LYS A 317 -16.86 7.90 9.00
CA LYS A 317 -18.00 7.11 8.54
C LYS A 317 -18.66 7.70 7.28
N GLN A 318 -18.81 9.03 7.21
CA GLN A 318 -19.32 9.72 6.01
C GLN A 318 -18.39 9.49 4.82
N ILE A 319 -17.08 9.71 5.02
CA ILE A 319 -16.07 9.53 3.97
C ILE A 319 -16.00 8.08 3.48
N GLN A 320 -16.11 7.11 4.39
CA GLN A 320 -16.22 5.70 4.04
C GLN A 320 -17.46 5.45 3.17
N LYS A 321 -18.64 5.94 3.58
CA LYS A 321 -19.89 5.78 2.83
C LYS A 321 -19.79 6.34 1.41
N GLU A 322 -19.18 7.52 1.24
CA GLU A 322 -18.90 8.08 -0.08
C GLU A 322 -17.97 7.18 -0.91
N ASN A 323 -16.94 6.60 -0.30
CA ASN A 323 -15.98 5.76 -1.02
C ASN A 323 -16.60 4.46 -1.56
N GLU A 324 -17.72 3.99 -0.99
CA GLU A 324 -18.42 2.77 -1.45
C GLU A 324 -18.89 2.90 -2.92
N THR A 325 -19.18 4.12 -3.37
CA THR A 325 -19.71 4.41 -4.72
C THR A 325 -18.79 5.26 -5.58
N SER A 326 -17.71 5.81 -5.01
CA SER A 326 -16.66 6.54 -5.72
C SER A 326 -16.10 5.75 -6.93
N PHE A 327 -15.55 6.46 -7.91
CA PHE A 327 -14.91 5.83 -9.07
C PHE A 327 -13.65 5.06 -8.63
N ILE A 328 -12.77 5.71 -7.86
CA ILE A 328 -11.60 5.06 -7.25
C ILE A 328 -12.00 4.49 -5.89
N ARG A 329 -12.16 3.18 -5.82
CA ARG A 329 -12.67 2.46 -4.64
C ARG A 329 -11.56 1.86 -3.80
N CYS A 330 -11.61 2.07 -2.49
CA CYS A 330 -10.73 1.41 -1.54
C CYS A 330 -11.26 0.00 -1.25
N VAL A 331 -10.80 -0.98 -2.04
CA VAL A 331 -11.24 -2.38 -1.92
C VAL A 331 -10.48 -3.15 -0.83
N GLY A 332 -9.47 -2.51 -0.22
CA GLY A 332 -8.75 -3.05 0.92
C GLY A 332 -7.93 -1.97 1.62
N LEU A 333 -7.88 -2.06 2.95
CA LEU A 333 -6.93 -1.34 3.79
C LEU A 333 -6.07 -2.37 4.52
N THR A 334 -4.75 -2.17 4.46
CA THR A 334 -3.73 -2.96 5.14
C THR A 334 -3.02 -2.11 6.18
N ILE A 335 -2.88 -2.62 7.41
CA ILE A 335 -2.14 -1.95 8.49
C ILE A 335 -1.01 -2.87 8.96
N GLU A 336 0.23 -2.35 8.97
CA GLU A 336 1.39 -2.99 9.59
C GLU A 336 1.40 -2.72 11.11
N THR A 337 1.57 -3.75 11.93
CA THR A 337 1.60 -3.66 13.40
C THR A 337 2.61 -4.62 14.04
N LYS A 338 2.93 -4.38 15.32
CA LYS A 338 3.56 -5.36 16.21
C LYS A 338 2.48 -6.28 16.81
N SER A 339 2.85 -7.50 17.17
CA SER A 339 1.92 -8.51 17.70
C SER A 339 1.27 -8.10 19.03
N ASP A 340 2.02 -7.46 19.93
CA ASP A 340 1.53 -6.91 21.19
C ASP A 340 0.58 -5.70 20.99
N PHE A 341 0.61 -5.08 19.81
CA PHE A 341 -0.35 -4.05 19.34
C PHE A 341 -1.34 -4.60 18.29
N GLY A 342 -1.50 -5.92 18.24
CA GLY A 342 -2.45 -6.63 17.39
C GLY A 342 -3.48 -7.42 18.19
N LYS A 343 -3.83 -6.92 19.39
CA LYS A 343 -4.81 -7.51 20.32
C LYS A 343 -6.23 -6.98 20.08
N LEU A 344 -7.21 -7.44 20.88
CA LEU A 344 -8.64 -7.15 20.67
C LEU A 344 -8.97 -5.66 20.56
N TYR A 345 -8.44 -4.82 21.45
CA TYR A 345 -8.63 -3.36 21.39
C TYR A 345 -8.18 -2.78 20.04
N HIS A 346 -6.96 -3.12 19.62
CA HIS A 346 -6.39 -2.66 18.36
C HIS A 346 -7.15 -3.23 17.15
N GLY A 347 -7.54 -4.50 17.20
CA GLY A 347 -8.36 -5.16 16.18
C GLY A 347 -9.69 -4.45 15.96
N ASN A 348 -10.39 -4.08 17.05
CA ASN A 348 -11.63 -3.31 16.98
C ASN A 348 -11.42 -1.95 16.31
N LEU A 349 -10.36 -1.22 16.68
CA LEU A 349 -10.04 0.05 16.06
C LEU A 349 -9.74 -0.11 14.56
N MET A 350 -8.96 -1.13 14.19
CA MET A 350 -8.67 -1.43 12.79
C MET A 350 -9.95 -1.73 11.98
N LEU A 351 -10.93 -2.43 12.56
CA LEU A 351 -12.23 -2.67 11.92
C LEU A 351 -13.00 -1.36 11.67
N GLU A 352 -13.03 -0.45 12.65
CA GLU A 352 -13.65 0.87 12.50
C GLU A 352 -13.02 1.68 11.36
N LEU A 353 -11.70 1.57 11.17
CA LEU A 353 -10.97 2.19 10.07
C LEU A 353 -11.30 1.58 8.69
N GLY A 354 -11.96 0.42 8.63
CA GLY A 354 -12.22 -0.33 7.40
C GLY A 354 -11.04 -1.20 6.97
N CYS A 355 -10.14 -1.54 7.91
CA CYS A 355 -9.02 -2.45 7.66
C CYS A 355 -9.54 -3.85 7.29
N THR A 356 -8.86 -4.51 6.37
CA THR A 356 -9.20 -5.88 5.93
C THR A 356 -8.03 -6.85 6.06
N ARG A 357 -6.80 -6.33 6.12
CA ARG A 357 -5.56 -7.12 6.22
C ARG A 357 -4.65 -6.52 7.28
N VAL A 358 -4.14 -7.37 8.16
CA VAL A 358 -3.15 -6.97 9.15
C VAL A 358 -1.83 -7.66 8.82
N GLU A 359 -0.75 -6.88 8.83
CA GLU A 359 0.59 -7.43 8.70
C GLU A 359 1.31 -7.37 10.04
N ILE A 360 1.69 -8.54 10.55
CA ILE A 360 2.22 -8.70 11.91
C ILE A 360 3.72 -8.95 11.82
N GLY A 361 4.50 -8.08 12.43
CA GLY A 361 5.94 -8.23 12.58
C GLY A 361 6.34 -9.30 13.59
N ILE A 362 6.11 -10.59 13.30
CA ILE A 362 6.49 -11.70 14.21
C ILE A 362 8.00 -11.90 14.29
N GLN A 363 8.70 -11.71 13.16
CA GLN A 363 10.14 -11.79 12.94
C GLN A 363 10.76 -13.17 13.15
N SER A 364 10.53 -13.78 14.31
CA SER A 364 10.99 -15.10 14.72
C SER A 364 9.88 -15.83 15.48
N ILE A 365 10.01 -17.15 15.58
CA ILE A 365 9.14 -18.02 16.40
C ILE A 365 9.86 -18.51 17.67
N TYR A 366 11.01 -17.93 17.99
CA TYR A 366 11.90 -18.32 19.07
C TYR A 366 12.05 -17.17 20.06
N ASP A 367 11.64 -17.34 21.31
CA ASP A 367 11.70 -16.27 22.31
C ASP A 367 13.13 -15.79 22.56
N GLU A 368 14.12 -16.69 22.55
CA GLU A 368 15.52 -16.30 22.73
C GLU A 368 16.02 -15.35 21.62
N VAL A 369 15.49 -15.48 20.41
CA VAL A 369 15.80 -14.59 19.28
C VAL A 369 15.06 -13.26 19.43
N LEU A 370 13.81 -13.28 19.91
CA LEU A 370 13.03 -12.05 20.15
C LEU A 370 13.64 -11.23 21.30
N GLU A 371 14.15 -11.90 22.33
CA GLU A 371 14.81 -11.30 23.48
C GLU A 371 16.15 -10.66 23.09
N VAL A 372 17.07 -11.43 22.47
CA VAL A 372 18.39 -10.89 22.07
C VAL A 372 18.28 -9.76 21.06
N THR A 373 17.24 -9.76 20.22
CA THR A 373 16.99 -8.68 19.26
C THR A 373 16.21 -7.50 19.82
N ASN A 374 15.91 -7.53 21.11
CA ASN A 374 15.16 -6.50 21.80
C ASN A 374 13.82 -6.18 21.11
N ARG A 375 13.12 -7.23 20.67
CA ARG A 375 11.91 -7.08 19.86
C ARG A 375 10.77 -6.44 20.66
N GLY A 376 10.71 -6.76 21.96
CA GLY A 376 9.73 -6.30 22.95
C GLY A 376 8.36 -6.97 22.87
N ASN A 377 8.24 -8.11 22.19
CA ASN A 377 7.08 -9.00 22.26
C ASN A 377 7.57 -10.44 22.37
N THR A 378 6.71 -11.35 22.84
CA THR A 378 7.00 -12.79 22.95
C THR A 378 6.45 -13.58 21.77
N VAL A 379 6.74 -14.87 21.72
CA VAL A 379 6.08 -15.85 20.85
C VAL A 379 4.59 -15.96 21.17
N ASP A 380 4.22 -15.98 22.45
CA ASP A 380 2.81 -15.99 22.87
C ASP A 380 2.05 -14.76 22.36
N ASP A 381 2.70 -13.59 22.34
CA ASP A 381 2.11 -12.40 21.76
C ASP A 381 1.77 -12.58 20.28
N ASN A 382 2.67 -13.24 19.53
CA ASN A 382 2.47 -13.55 18.12
C ASN A 382 1.26 -14.46 17.93
N ILE A 383 1.21 -15.58 18.68
CA ILE A 383 0.14 -16.59 18.60
C ILE A 383 -1.21 -15.96 18.96
N GLU A 384 -1.28 -15.25 20.08
CA GLU A 384 -2.51 -14.62 20.55
C GLU A 384 -3.01 -13.58 19.55
N SER A 385 -2.11 -12.73 19.03
CA SER A 385 -2.47 -11.70 18.04
C SER A 385 -3.02 -12.32 16.76
N ILE A 386 -2.38 -13.37 16.23
CA ILE A 386 -2.86 -14.07 15.03
C ILE A 386 -4.26 -14.66 15.28
N ARG A 387 -4.48 -15.31 16.43
CA ARG A 387 -5.79 -15.89 16.77
C ARG A 387 -6.88 -14.83 16.83
N ILE A 388 -6.68 -13.78 17.62
CA ILE A 388 -7.65 -12.69 17.80
C ILE A 388 -8.00 -12.09 16.44
N LEU A 389 -7.00 -11.77 15.61
CA LEU A 389 -7.24 -11.11 14.34
C LEU A 389 -7.91 -12.04 13.32
N LYS A 390 -7.63 -13.35 13.33
CA LYS A 390 -8.39 -14.33 12.53
C LYS A 390 -9.86 -14.42 12.97
N ASP A 391 -10.12 -14.45 14.27
CA ASP A 391 -11.47 -14.52 14.83
C ASP A 391 -12.27 -13.21 14.67
N LEU A 392 -11.60 -12.09 14.42
CA LEU A 392 -12.22 -10.84 13.93
C LEU A 392 -12.42 -10.80 12.40
N GLY A 393 -11.96 -11.83 11.69
CA GLY A 393 -12.12 -12.00 10.25
C GLY A 393 -10.97 -11.48 9.38
N PHE A 394 -9.91 -10.87 9.94
CA PHE A 394 -8.83 -10.27 9.15
C PHE A 394 -8.05 -11.30 8.32
N LYS A 395 -7.53 -10.85 7.16
CA LYS A 395 -6.41 -11.50 6.46
C LYS A 395 -5.13 -11.27 7.24
N ILE A 396 -4.33 -12.31 7.46
CA ILE A 396 -3.10 -12.24 8.24
C ILE A 396 -1.89 -12.43 7.33
N ASN A 397 -1.02 -11.41 7.32
CA ASN A 397 0.29 -11.48 6.69
C ASN A 397 1.39 -11.46 7.76
N CYS A 398 2.14 -12.53 7.90
CA CYS A 398 3.26 -12.54 8.83
C CYS A 398 4.53 -12.03 8.15
N HIS A 399 5.30 -11.24 8.89
CA HIS A 399 6.63 -10.82 8.48
C HIS A 399 7.68 -11.60 9.28
N TYR A 400 8.49 -12.39 8.57
CA TYR A 400 9.52 -13.26 9.13
C TYR A 400 10.90 -12.85 8.60
N MET A 401 11.91 -12.87 9.47
CA MET A 401 13.26 -12.40 9.16
C MET A 401 14.29 -13.51 9.39
N PRO A 402 14.77 -14.20 8.34
CA PRO A 402 15.89 -15.11 8.47
C PRO A 402 17.21 -14.35 8.70
N GLY A 403 18.16 -14.98 9.40
CA GLY A 403 19.48 -14.43 9.68
C GLY A 403 19.52 -13.39 10.80
N LEU A 404 18.57 -13.42 11.72
CA LEU A 404 18.62 -12.62 12.94
C LEU A 404 19.79 -13.08 13.85
N PRO A 405 20.29 -12.24 14.77
CA PRO A 405 21.20 -12.67 15.83
C PRO A 405 20.74 -13.97 16.50
N HIS A 406 21.69 -14.86 16.78
CA HIS A 406 21.48 -16.18 17.39
C HIS A 406 20.67 -17.18 16.54
N THR A 407 20.39 -16.89 15.26
CA THR A 407 19.79 -17.88 14.34
C THR A 407 20.84 -18.63 13.55
N THR A 408 20.58 -19.91 13.28
CA THR A 408 21.31 -20.71 12.30
C THR A 408 20.45 -20.95 11.06
N LYS A 409 21.07 -21.38 9.95
CA LYS A 409 20.34 -21.80 8.74
C LYS A 409 19.27 -22.86 9.04
N GLU A 410 19.54 -23.79 9.93
CA GLU A 410 18.60 -24.84 10.33
C GLU A 410 17.42 -24.26 11.12
N MET A 411 17.68 -23.35 12.07
CA MET A 411 16.64 -22.65 12.81
C MET A 411 15.73 -21.83 11.89
N ASP A 412 16.29 -21.10 10.91
CA ASP A 412 15.50 -20.33 9.95
C ASP A 412 14.61 -21.22 9.08
N LEU A 413 15.13 -22.35 8.60
CA LEU A 413 14.36 -23.32 7.82
C LEU A 413 13.26 -23.96 8.66
N ASN A 414 13.57 -24.37 9.89
CA ASN A 414 12.59 -24.92 10.80
C ASN A 414 11.51 -23.89 11.14
N GLY A 415 11.90 -22.64 11.44
CA GLY A 415 10.97 -21.56 11.74
C GLY A 415 10.02 -21.29 10.58
N LEU A 416 10.53 -21.16 9.36
CA LEU A 416 9.70 -20.98 8.15
C LEU A 416 8.76 -22.17 7.91
N ARG A 417 9.19 -23.40 8.19
CA ARG A 417 8.33 -24.60 8.11
C ARG A 417 7.24 -24.60 9.18
N GLN A 418 7.60 -24.31 10.43
CA GLN A 418 6.68 -24.30 11.58
C GLN A 418 5.57 -23.25 11.45
N LEU A 419 5.79 -22.14 10.73
CA LEU A 419 4.72 -21.19 10.41
C LEU A 419 3.51 -21.82 9.71
N PHE A 420 3.69 -22.97 9.05
CA PHE A 420 2.63 -23.66 8.30
C PHE A 420 2.22 -24.99 8.92
N GLU A 421 3.14 -25.68 9.59
CA GLU A 421 2.85 -26.94 10.29
C GLU A 421 2.10 -26.69 11.60
N ASN A 422 2.56 -25.73 12.41
CA ASN A 422 1.95 -25.42 13.70
C ASN A 422 0.61 -24.65 13.50
N PRO A 423 -0.53 -25.20 13.98
CA PRO A 423 -1.84 -24.57 13.84
C PRO A 423 -1.94 -23.19 14.51
N ASP A 424 -1.09 -22.86 15.49
CA ASP A 424 -1.12 -21.55 16.16
C ASP A 424 -0.81 -20.38 15.22
N TYR A 425 -0.08 -20.63 14.13
CA TYR A 425 0.30 -19.65 13.12
C TYR A 425 -0.60 -19.73 11.87
N ARG A 426 -0.18 -20.54 10.88
CA ARG A 426 -0.80 -20.73 9.56
C ARG A 426 -1.28 -19.41 8.92
N PRO A 427 -0.40 -18.43 8.68
CA PRO A 427 -0.80 -17.14 8.12
C PRO A 427 -1.26 -17.30 6.67
N ASP A 428 -2.13 -16.40 6.20
CA ASP A 428 -2.60 -16.41 4.81
C ASP A 428 -1.50 -15.92 3.85
N MET A 429 -0.61 -15.08 4.36
CA MET A 429 0.40 -14.38 3.59
C MET A 429 1.73 -14.32 4.34
N LEU A 430 2.82 -14.26 3.59
CA LEU A 430 4.18 -14.14 4.15
C LEU A 430 4.98 -13.04 3.44
N LYS A 431 5.66 -12.20 4.24
CA LYS A 431 6.79 -11.35 3.83
C LYS A 431 8.06 -11.93 4.46
N VAL A 432 9.06 -12.26 3.62
CA VAL A 432 10.35 -12.81 4.08
C VAL A 432 11.45 -11.80 3.78
N TYR A 433 12.00 -11.17 4.83
CA TYR A 433 13.06 -10.17 4.71
C TYR A 433 14.30 -10.63 5.45
N PRO A 434 15.35 -11.08 4.75
CA PRO A 434 16.63 -11.38 5.39
C PRO A 434 17.11 -10.19 6.23
N CYS A 435 17.67 -10.49 7.40
CA CYS A 435 18.26 -9.48 8.27
C CYS A 435 19.39 -8.75 7.54
N MET A 436 19.41 -7.42 7.66
CA MET A 436 20.42 -6.56 7.05
C MET A 436 20.99 -5.63 8.11
N VAL A 437 22.26 -5.28 7.97
CA VAL A 437 22.96 -4.37 8.87
C VAL A 437 22.81 -2.95 8.36
N MET A 438 22.38 -2.04 9.23
CA MET A 438 22.09 -0.64 8.91
C MET A 438 22.82 0.25 9.90
N GLU A 439 23.47 1.31 9.42
CA GLU A 439 24.11 2.30 10.29
C GLU A 439 23.15 2.86 11.36
N GLY A 440 23.67 3.13 12.55
CA GLY A 440 22.91 3.68 13.68
C GLY A 440 22.06 2.66 14.45
N THR A 441 22.25 1.36 14.21
CA THR A 441 21.59 0.30 14.99
C THR A 441 22.59 -0.46 15.84
N SER A 442 22.14 -1.05 16.95
CA SER A 442 23.01 -1.90 17.80
C SER A 442 23.65 -3.04 17.00
N LEU A 443 22.92 -3.59 16.01
CA LEU A 443 23.43 -4.65 15.15
C LEU A 443 24.61 -4.20 14.27
N TYR A 444 24.67 -2.91 13.91
CA TYR A 444 25.82 -2.34 13.20
C TYR A 444 27.08 -2.33 14.06
N ASP A 445 26.94 -1.99 15.34
CA ASP A 445 28.07 -1.99 16.27
C ASP A 445 28.59 -3.42 16.51
N ASP A 446 27.68 -4.39 16.65
CA ASP A 446 28.04 -5.81 16.74
C ASP A 446 28.73 -6.32 15.48
N TRP A 447 28.24 -5.94 14.29
CA TRP A 447 28.88 -6.27 13.03
C TRP A 447 30.28 -5.65 12.91
N LYS A 448 30.44 -4.37 13.28
CA LYS A 448 31.74 -3.69 13.30
C LYS A 448 32.73 -4.34 14.26
N ALA A 449 32.25 -4.84 15.39
CA ALA A 449 33.04 -5.56 16.38
C ALA A 449 33.31 -7.04 16.00
N GLY A 450 32.81 -7.52 14.86
CA GLY A 450 32.95 -8.91 14.43
C GLY A 450 32.09 -9.92 15.20
N LYS A 451 31.14 -9.45 16.02
CA LYS A 451 30.23 -10.28 16.83
C LYS A 451 29.03 -10.80 16.04
N PHE A 452 28.71 -10.17 14.92
CA PHE A 452 27.59 -10.57 14.05
C PHE A 452 28.00 -10.60 12.59
N THR A 453 27.59 -11.66 11.87
CA THR A 453 27.74 -11.78 10.42
C THR A 453 26.36 -12.00 9.79
N PRO A 454 25.87 -11.05 8.96
CA PRO A 454 24.57 -11.22 8.31
C PRO A 454 24.64 -12.25 7.19
N LEU A 455 23.48 -12.78 6.79
CA LEU A 455 23.36 -13.64 5.62
C LEU A 455 23.85 -12.93 4.35
N THR A 456 24.63 -13.65 3.56
CA THR A 456 24.93 -13.27 2.18
C THR A 456 23.70 -13.44 1.29
N THR A 457 23.72 -12.80 0.11
CA THR A 457 22.69 -12.99 -0.91
C THR A 457 22.51 -14.47 -1.27
N LYS A 458 23.60 -15.25 -1.35
CA LYS A 458 23.55 -16.68 -1.70
C LYS A 458 22.81 -17.47 -0.62
N GLU A 459 23.18 -17.30 0.65
CA GLU A 459 22.56 -18.02 1.77
C GLU A 459 21.08 -17.68 1.91
N ALA A 460 20.72 -16.39 1.79
CA ALA A 460 19.33 -15.96 1.82
C ALA A 460 18.51 -16.59 0.67
N VAL A 461 19.07 -16.65 -0.54
CA VAL A 461 18.42 -17.32 -1.69
C VAL A 461 18.22 -18.81 -1.43
N GLU A 462 19.21 -19.50 -0.86
CA GLU A 462 19.12 -20.91 -0.53
C GLU A 462 18.02 -21.19 0.52
N ILE A 463 18.00 -20.45 1.62
CA ILE A 463 17.00 -20.60 2.69
C ILE A 463 15.59 -20.40 2.13
N ILE A 464 15.38 -19.31 1.38
CA ILE A 464 14.05 -18.99 0.83
C ILE A 464 13.63 -20.00 -0.23
N THR A 465 14.57 -20.50 -1.05
CA THR A 465 14.28 -21.53 -2.06
C THR A 465 13.84 -22.83 -1.39
N GLU A 466 14.49 -23.23 -0.31
CA GLU A 466 14.13 -24.45 0.43
C GLU A 466 12.80 -24.28 1.16
N ALA A 467 12.59 -23.15 1.84
CA ALA A 467 11.33 -22.84 2.51
C ALA A 467 10.12 -22.87 1.56
N LYS A 468 10.32 -22.52 0.27
CA LYS A 468 9.27 -22.57 -0.75
C LYS A 468 8.71 -23.97 -1.03
N ARG A 469 9.41 -25.04 -0.65
CA ARG A 469 8.93 -26.43 -0.74
C ARG A 469 7.78 -26.71 0.23
N TYR A 470 7.80 -26.10 1.40
CA TYR A 470 6.82 -26.33 2.47
C TYR A 470 5.60 -25.41 2.38
N MET A 471 5.58 -24.49 1.40
CA MET A 471 4.53 -23.47 1.30
C MET A 471 3.19 -24.10 0.90
N PRO A 472 2.16 -24.02 1.77
CA PRO A 472 0.84 -24.53 1.43
C PRO A 472 0.17 -23.74 0.31
N GLU A 473 -0.80 -24.39 -0.34
CA GLU A 473 -1.52 -23.83 -1.48
C GLU A 473 -2.37 -22.60 -1.13
N TYR A 474 -2.79 -22.47 0.14
CA TYR A 474 -3.55 -21.33 0.67
C TYR A 474 -2.68 -20.11 0.99
N VAL A 475 -1.35 -20.22 0.94
CA VAL A 475 -0.42 -19.15 1.35
C VAL A 475 0.01 -18.32 0.15
N ARG A 476 0.14 -17.00 0.35
CA ARG A 476 0.74 -16.08 -0.63
C ARG A 476 2.03 -15.45 -0.11
N ILE A 477 3.16 -15.74 -0.76
CA ILE A 477 4.40 -14.98 -0.53
C ILE A 477 4.27 -13.60 -1.19
N VAL A 478 3.87 -12.60 -0.41
CA VAL A 478 3.68 -11.22 -0.87
C VAL A 478 5.00 -10.65 -1.35
N ARG A 479 6.07 -10.87 -0.58
CA ARG A 479 7.35 -10.25 -0.86
C ARG A 479 8.56 -11.01 -0.32
N ILE A 480 9.64 -10.93 -1.08
CA ILE A 480 10.97 -11.43 -0.74
C ILE A 480 11.84 -10.18 -0.83
N GLN A 481 12.40 -9.74 0.30
CA GLN A 481 13.18 -8.50 0.49
C GLN A 481 12.41 -7.15 0.64
N ARG A 482 12.98 -6.24 1.45
CA ARG A 482 12.55 -4.82 1.61
C ARG A 482 12.95 -3.94 0.42
N ASP A 483 12.30 -2.78 0.27
CA ASP A 483 12.63 -1.76 -0.76
C ASP A 483 13.67 -0.78 -0.21
N ILE A 484 14.64 -1.29 0.55
CA ILE A 484 15.76 -0.47 1.04
C ILE A 484 16.80 -0.45 -0.08
N PRO A 485 17.23 0.73 -0.57
CA PRO A 485 18.30 0.80 -1.55
C PRO A 485 19.60 0.20 -0.99
N THR A 486 20.30 -0.62 -1.77
CA THR A 486 21.51 -1.34 -1.32
C THR A 486 22.67 -0.43 -0.93
N TYR A 487 22.69 0.82 -1.39
CA TYR A 487 23.70 1.80 -0.97
C TYR A 487 23.48 2.33 0.46
N VAL A 488 22.33 2.02 1.08
CA VAL A 488 22.00 2.40 2.47
C VAL A 488 22.31 1.26 3.45
N THR A 489 22.44 0.03 2.98
CA THR A 489 22.75 -1.14 3.79
C THR A 489 24.26 -1.25 3.99
N SER A 490 24.72 -1.43 5.23
CA SER A 490 26.14 -1.59 5.56
C SER A 490 26.64 -3.00 5.27
N SER A 491 25.80 -4.03 5.44
CA SER A 491 26.13 -5.43 5.16
C SER A 491 24.86 -6.30 5.05
N GLY A 492 24.98 -7.49 4.47
CA GLY A 492 23.90 -8.45 4.23
C GLY A 492 23.58 -8.61 2.74
N VAL A 493 22.29 -8.82 2.41
CA VAL A 493 21.85 -9.00 1.03
C VAL A 493 22.09 -7.75 0.17
N ASP A 494 22.87 -7.91 -0.89
CA ASP A 494 23.43 -6.83 -1.73
C ASP A 494 22.78 -6.72 -3.12
N ARG A 495 21.60 -7.33 -3.32
CA ARG A 495 20.84 -7.31 -4.58
C ARG A 495 19.41 -6.86 -4.33
N THR A 496 18.86 -5.96 -5.13
CA THR A 496 17.45 -5.47 -4.98
C THR A 496 16.40 -6.36 -5.64
N ASN A 497 16.81 -7.45 -6.31
CA ASN A 497 15.97 -8.34 -7.09
C ASN A 497 16.06 -9.80 -6.58
N LEU A 498 16.19 -9.99 -5.27
CA LEU A 498 16.38 -11.29 -4.61
C LEU A 498 15.41 -12.38 -5.10
N ARG A 499 14.14 -12.01 -5.35
CA ARG A 499 13.12 -12.92 -5.89
C ARG A 499 13.54 -13.60 -7.20
N GLN A 500 14.20 -12.89 -8.11
CA GLN A 500 14.64 -13.46 -9.40
C GLN A 500 15.72 -14.53 -9.20
N TYR A 501 16.61 -14.34 -8.22
CA TYR A 501 17.60 -15.35 -7.86
C TYR A 501 16.96 -16.58 -7.21
N VAL A 502 15.97 -16.38 -6.33
CA VAL A 502 15.16 -17.48 -5.77
C VAL A 502 14.44 -18.25 -6.88
N GLU A 503 13.81 -17.56 -7.83
CA GLU A 503 13.13 -18.20 -8.96
C GLU A 503 14.11 -19.00 -9.82
N LYS A 504 15.29 -18.45 -10.12
CA LYS A 504 16.35 -19.15 -10.85
C LYS A 504 16.80 -20.41 -10.10
N LEU A 505 17.08 -20.30 -8.80
CA LEU A 505 17.53 -21.45 -8.01
C LEU A 505 16.43 -22.51 -7.84
N CYS A 506 15.15 -22.10 -7.75
CA CYS A 506 14.04 -23.06 -7.78
C CYS A 506 14.05 -23.89 -9.08
N ILE A 507 14.33 -23.28 -10.24
CA ILE A 507 14.42 -24.00 -11.51
C ILE A 507 15.62 -24.96 -11.51
N GLU A 508 16.80 -24.47 -11.12
CA GLU A 508 18.03 -25.27 -11.06
C GLU A 508 17.92 -26.49 -10.13
N LYS A 509 17.21 -26.34 -9.00
CA LYS A 509 17.00 -27.41 -8.00
C LYS A 509 15.71 -28.22 -8.20
N ASN A 510 14.97 -27.97 -9.29
CA ASN A 510 13.65 -28.56 -9.54
C ASN A 510 12.69 -28.43 -8.32
N THR A 511 12.74 -27.28 -7.64
CA THR A 511 11.89 -26.97 -6.50
C THR A 511 10.55 -26.44 -6.99
N LYS A 512 9.50 -27.28 -6.90
CA LYS A 512 8.12 -26.86 -7.17
C LYS A 512 7.56 -26.10 -5.95
N CYS A 513 6.94 -24.95 -6.18
CA CYS A 513 6.25 -24.17 -5.16
C CYS A 513 4.83 -23.88 -5.61
N ARG A 514 3.84 -24.33 -4.84
CA ARG A 514 2.41 -24.17 -5.16
C ARG A 514 1.73 -23.08 -4.32
N CYS A 515 2.47 -22.10 -3.80
CA CYS A 515 1.83 -20.95 -3.16
C CYS A 515 0.96 -20.16 -4.17
N ILE A 516 -0.03 -19.40 -3.68
CA ILE A 516 -0.97 -18.61 -4.50
C ILE A 516 -0.25 -17.77 -5.56
N ARG A 517 0.85 -17.11 -5.19
CA ARG A 517 1.60 -16.23 -6.10
C ARG A 517 2.24 -16.98 -7.27
N CYS A 518 2.60 -18.24 -7.09
CA CYS A 518 3.19 -19.06 -8.16
C CYS A 518 2.12 -19.58 -9.14
N ARG A 519 0.84 -19.52 -8.76
CA ARG A 519 -0.28 -20.10 -9.51
C ARG A 519 -1.27 -19.07 -10.04
N GLU A 520 -1.25 -17.81 -9.56
CA GLU A 520 -2.19 -16.76 -9.99
C GLU A 520 -2.21 -16.60 -11.52
N ALA A 521 -3.41 -16.66 -12.12
CA ALA A 521 -3.60 -16.70 -13.58
C ALA A 521 -2.83 -15.61 -14.33
N GLY A 522 -2.79 -14.39 -13.80
CA GLY A 522 -2.13 -13.29 -14.48
C GLY A 522 -0.59 -13.38 -14.58
N PHE A 523 0.08 -14.29 -13.85
CA PHE A 523 1.49 -14.63 -14.13
C PHE A 523 1.62 -15.60 -15.32
N HIS A 524 0.71 -16.57 -15.43
CA HIS A 524 0.74 -17.56 -16.51
C HIS A 524 0.36 -16.94 -17.87
N ILE A 525 -0.59 -16.00 -17.90
CA ILE A 525 -0.94 -15.21 -19.10
C ILE A 525 0.29 -14.47 -19.63
N LYS A 526 1.07 -13.82 -18.76
CA LYS A 526 2.30 -13.10 -19.16
C LYS A 526 3.40 -13.99 -19.72
N ASN A 527 3.35 -15.28 -19.41
CA ASN A 527 4.32 -16.26 -19.90
C ASN A 527 3.79 -17.05 -21.11
N ASN A 528 2.77 -16.55 -21.82
CA ASN A 528 2.16 -17.16 -23.01
C ASN A 528 1.68 -18.61 -22.82
N LYS A 529 1.31 -19.00 -21.60
CA LYS A 529 0.66 -20.30 -21.39
C LYS A 529 -0.81 -20.19 -21.81
N LYS A 530 -1.27 -21.12 -22.66
CA LYS A 530 -2.69 -21.25 -22.99
C LYS A 530 -3.45 -21.58 -21.71
N ILE A 531 -4.43 -20.75 -21.37
CA ILE A 531 -5.33 -20.98 -20.24
C ILE A 531 -6.57 -21.68 -20.77
N ASN A 532 -6.97 -22.79 -20.14
CA ASN A 532 -8.19 -23.50 -20.49
C ASN A 532 -9.27 -23.23 -19.44
N PHE A 533 -10.21 -22.34 -19.76
CA PHE A 533 -11.32 -21.99 -18.88
C PHE A 533 -12.37 -23.09 -18.73
N ASN A 534 -12.38 -24.11 -19.60
CA ASN A 534 -13.35 -25.20 -19.55
C ASN A 534 -13.01 -26.26 -18.49
N ASN A 535 -11.81 -26.20 -17.89
CA ASN A 535 -11.34 -27.17 -16.89
C ASN A 535 -11.25 -26.59 -15.47
N ILE A 536 -12.00 -25.52 -15.17
CA ILE A 536 -11.99 -24.91 -13.84
C ILE A 536 -12.74 -25.81 -12.85
N GLN A 537 -12.04 -26.23 -11.80
CA GLN A 537 -12.57 -27.04 -10.71
C GLN A 537 -12.56 -26.24 -9.41
N THR A 538 -13.52 -26.54 -8.52
CA THR A 538 -13.53 -25.97 -7.16
C THR A 538 -12.88 -26.95 -6.19
N ILE A 539 -11.73 -26.56 -5.65
CA ILE A 539 -10.94 -27.34 -4.69
C ILE A 539 -11.13 -26.76 -3.30
N ILE A 540 -11.29 -27.60 -2.29
CA ILE A 540 -11.49 -27.19 -0.90
C ILE A 540 -10.36 -27.79 -0.07
N THR A 541 -9.55 -26.93 0.54
CA THR A 541 -8.54 -27.34 1.52
C THR A 541 -9.01 -26.93 2.90
N GLU A 542 -9.29 -27.91 3.75
CA GLU A 542 -9.64 -27.73 5.16
C GLU A 542 -8.39 -27.82 6.04
N TYR A 543 -8.25 -26.91 7.00
CA TYR A 543 -7.15 -26.96 7.97
C TYR A 543 -7.49 -26.22 9.27
N GLU A 544 -7.02 -26.75 10.39
CA GLU A 544 -7.10 -26.07 11.69
C GLU A 544 -6.14 -24.89 11.73
N ALA A 545 -6.57 -23.75 12.26
CA ALA A 545 -5.67 -22.63 12.53
C ALA A 545 -6.18 -21.78 13.70
N SER A 546 -5.31 -21.55 14.67
CA SER A 546 -5.55 -20.72 15.84
C SER A 546 -6.86 -21.11 16.53
N ASN A 547 -6.97 -22.41 16.88
CA ASN A 547 -8.13 -23.06 17.49
C ASN A 547 -9.46 -22.98 16.72
N GLY A 548 -9.46 -22.45 15.50
CA GLY A 548 -10.63 -22.41 14.63
C GLY A 548 -10.37 -23.18 13.35
N LYS A 549 -11.40 -23.32 12.54
CA LYS A 549 -11.37 -24.14 11.33
C LYS A 549 -11.36 -23.26 10.09
N GLU A 550 -10.40 -23.45 9.19
CA GLU A 550 -10.28 -22.70 7.93
C GLU A 550 -10.62 -23.60 6.74
N PHE A 551 -11.25 -23.01 5.74
CA PHE A 551 -11.53 -23.60 4.44
C PHE A 551 -11.02 -22.66 3.36
N PHE A 552 -10.04 -23.12 2.59
CA PHE A 552 -9.57 -22.45 1.40
C PHE A 552 -10.27 -23.05 0.18
N ILE A 553 -11.24 -22.30 -0.37
CA ILE A 553 -12.07 -22.71 -1.49
C ILE A 553 -11.48 -22.05 -2.74
N ALA A 554 -10.90 -22.82 -3.65
CA ALA A 554 -10.13 -22.32 -4.79
C ALA A 554 -10.75 -22.75 -6.12
N ALA A 555 -10.81 -21.83 -7.08
CA ALA A 555 -11.17 -22.11 -8.47
C ALA A 555 -9.88 -22.28 -9.28
N GLU A 556 -9.59 -23.51 -9.70
CA GLU A 556 -8.29 -23.90 -10.25
C GLU A 556 -8.41 -24.73 -11.52
N ASP A 557 -7.47 -24.55 -12.44
CA ASP A 557 -7.15 -25.53 -13.48
C ASP A 557 -5.97 -26.36 -12.99
N LEU A 558 -6.26 -27.61 -12.59
CA LEU A 558 -5.28 -28.53 -12.01
C LEU A 558 -4.26 -29.04 -13.03
N GLU A 559 -4.63 -29.08 -14.32
CA GLU A 559 -3.75 -29.56 -15.40
C GLU A 559 -2.63 -28.54 -15.63
N ASN A 560 -2.98 -27.26 -15.67
CA ASN A 560 -2.02 -26.18 -15.93
C ASN A 560 -1.45 -25.51 -14.67
N ASP A 561 -1.89 -25.94 -13.47
CA ASP A 561 -1.52 -25.38 -12.16
C ASP A 561 -1.80 -23.87 -12.07
N VAL A 562 -3.02 -23.49 -12.47
CA VAL A 562 -3.50 -22.10 -12.56
C VAL A 562 -4.63 -21.85 -11.56
N LEU A 563 -4.49 -20.79 -10.77
CA LEU A 563 -5.49 -20.31 -9.81
C LEU A 563 -6.20 -19.07 -10.35
N PHE A 564 -7.53 -19.15 -10.49
CA PHE A 564 -8.38 -18.07 -11.01
C PHE A 564 -9.02 -17.22 -9.91
N GLY A 565 -9.25 -17.80 -8.75
CA GLY A 565 -9.81 -17.10 -7.60
C GLY A 565 -9.94 -18.02 -6.40
N PHE A 566 -10.16 -17.45 -5.23
CA PHE A 566 -10.36 -18.21 -4.01
C PHE A 566 -11.23 -17.45 -3.00
N CYS A 567 -11.78 -18.19 -2.05
CA CYS A 567 -12.50 -17.71 -0.88
C CYS A 567 -11.93 -18.35 0.39
N ARG A 568 -11.67 -17.53 1.42
CA ARG A 568 -11.25 -17.98 2.76
C ARG A 568 -12.45 -17.95 3.69
N LEU A 569 -12.94 -19.11 4.06
CA LEU A 569 -14.03 -19.28 5.02
C LEU A 569 -13.44 -19.78 6.36
N ARG A 570 -13.88 -19.21 7.48
CA ARG A 570 -13.44 -19.58 8.83
C ARG A 570 -14.62 -19.85 9.74
N PHE A 571 -14.54 -20.89 10.55
CA PHE A 571 -15.32 -21.01 11.77
C PHE A 571 -14.45 -20.55 12.94
N PRO A 572 -14.80 -19.42 13.59
CA PRO A 572 -13.94 -18.79 14.57
C PRO A 572 -13.93 -19.58 15.88
N SER A 573 -12.81 -19.48 16.62
CA SER A 573 -12.66 -20.11 17.93
C SER A 573 -13.25 -19.25 19.05
N GLN A 574 -13.31 -17.93 18.82
CA GLN A 574 -13.83 -16.93 19.73
C GLN A 574 -14.84 -16.01 19.03
N PHE A 575 -15.82 -15.52 19.78
CA PHE A 575 -16.90 -14.66 19.29
C PHE A 575 -16.66 -13.23 19.79
N LEU A 576 -15.74 -12.53 19.12
CA LEU A 576 -15.13 -11.28 19.64
C LEU A 576 -15.88 -9.99 19.28
N LYS A 577 -17.02 -10.12 18.59
CA LYS A 577 -17.87 -9.04 18.09
C LYS A 577 -19.32 -9.49 18.15
N GLU A 578 -20.25 -8.56 18.39
CA GLU A 578 -21.69 -8.86 18.50
C GLU A 578 -22.24 -9.54 17.23
N GLU A 579 -21.71 -9.15 16.08
CA GLU A 579 -22.08 -9.70 14.77
C GLU A 579 -21.59 -11.14 14.58
N ILE A 580 -20.59 -11.58 15.36
CA ILE A 580 -19.97 -12.91 15.27
C ILE A 580 -20.52 -13.79 16.39
N THR A 581 -21.34 -14.77 16.04
CA THR A 581 -22.00 -15.69 16.98
C THR A 581 -21.47 -17.13 16.83
N PRO A 582 -21.79 -18.05 17.75
CA PRO A 582 -21.49 -19.49 17.58
C PRO A 582 -22.01 -20.10 16.28
N SER A 583 -23.11 -19.56 15.74
CA SER A 583 -23.72 -19.98 14.48
C SER A 583 -23.16 -19.27 13.24
N SER A 584 -22.22 -18.34 13.41
CA SER A 584 -21.62 -17.58 12.31
C SER A 584 -20.47 -18.33 11.63
N ALA A 585 -20.35 -18.11 10.33
CA ALA A 585 -19.16 -18.42 9.55
C ALA A 585 -18.59 -17.13 8.94
N LEU A 586 -17.27 -16.97 8.98
CA LEU A 586 -16.58 -15.75 8.57
C LEU A 586 -15.98 -15.93 7.18
N ILE A 587 -16.26 -15.00 6.26
CA ILE A 587 -15.49 -14.90 5.02
C ILE A 587 -14.44 -13.82 5.18
N ARG A 588 -13.19 -14.26 5.21
CA ARG A 588 -12.00 -13.44 5.48
C ARG A 588 -11.43 -12.80 4.23
N GLU A 589 -11.62 -13.46 3.08
CA GLU A 589 -11.17 -12.98 1.78
C GLU A 589 -11.97 -13.63 0.67
N LEU A 590 -12.42 -12.83 -0.30
CA LEU A 590 -12.83 -13.30 -1.62
C LEU A 590 -11.95 -12.59 -2.64
N HIS A 591 -11.19 -13.35 -3.43
CA HIS A 591 -10.31 -12.81 -4.45
C HIS A 591 -10.54 -13.50 -5.78
N VAL A 592 -10.72 -12.71 -6.84
CA VAL A 592 -10.78 -13.22 -8.22
C VAL A 592 -9.70 -12.50 -9.01
N PHE A 593 -8.80 -13.27 -9.62
CA PHE A 593 -7.76 -12.72 -10.48
C PHE A 593 -8.41 -12.27 -11.78
N SER A 594 -8.23 -11.00 -12.13
CA SER A 594 -8.55 -10.52 -13.47
C SER A 594 -7.46 -10.99 -14.45
N SER A 595 -7.84 -11.32 -15.68
CA SER A 595 -6.93 -11.13 -16.80
C SER A 595 -6.55 -9.65 -16.77
N ALA A 596 -5.27 -9.33 -16.66
CA ALA A 596 -4.84 -7.94 -16.64
C ALA A 596 -5.31 -7.30 -17.95
N VAL A 597 -6.38 -6.51 -17.90
CA VAL A 597 -7.00 -5.90 -19.07
C VAL A 597 -5.92 -5.09 -19.78
N GLN A 598 -5.50 -5.58 -20.95
CA GLN A 598 -4.81 -4.74 -21.91
C GLN A 598 -5.83 -3.70 -22.36
N ILE A 599 -5.58 -2.44 -21.99
CA ILE A 599 -6.43 -1.31 -22.36
C ILE A 599 -6.52 -1.27 -23.89
N GLY A 600 -7.73 -1.40 -24.44
CA GLY A 600 -7.98 -1.30 -25.89
C GLY A 600 -8.51 -2.57 -26.55
N ARG A 601 -8.52 -3.73 -25.86
CA ARG A 601 -9.24 -4.93 -26.32
C ARG A 601 -10.38 -5.26 -25.36
N LYS A 602 -11.62 -5.19 -25.86
CA LYS A 602 -12.76 -5.89 -25.25
C LYS A 602 -12.56 -7.38 -25.55
N ASP A 603 -11.71 -8.06 -24.80
CA ASP A 603 -11.57 -9.51 -24.97
C ASP A 603 -12.78 -10.24 -24.35
N GLU A 604 -13.35 -11.15 -25.13
CA GLU A 604 -14.36 -12.15 -24.73
C GLU A 604 -13.90 -12.96 -23.49
N GLU A 605 -12.59 -13.03 -23.23
CA GLU A 605 -11.99 -13.66 -22.04
C GLU A 605 -12.42 -12.98 -20.72
N SER A 606 -12.66 -11.66 -20.72
CA SER A 606 -13.16 -10.95 -19.52
C SER A 606 -14.58 -11.36 -19.15
N PHE A 607 -15.37 -11.84 -20.11
CA PHE A 607 -16.73 -12.33 -19.90
C PHE A 607 -16.76 -13.68 -19.20
N GLN A 608 -15.78 -14.57 -19.42
CA GLN A 608 -15.71 -15.88 -18.77
C GLN A 608 -15.41 -15.80 -17.26
N HIS A 609 -14.76 -14.73 -16.79
CA HIS A 609 -14.52 -14.49 -15.36
C HIS A 609 -15.76 -14.00 -14.59
N ARG A 610 -16.84 -13.59 -15.28
CA ARG A 610 -18.08 -13.10 -14.66
C ARG A 610 -18.88 -14.28 -14.08
N GLY A 611 -18.45 -14.78 -12.93
CA GLY A 611 -19.18 -15.83 -12.22
C GLY A 611 -18.38 -16.52 -11.13
N ILE A 612 -17.05 -16.55 -11.24
CA ILE A 612 -16.16 -17.25 -10.30
C ILE A 612 -16.38 -16.74 -8.87
N GLY A 613 -16.38 -15.42 -8.66
CA GLY A 613 -16.58 -14.84 -7.33
C GLY A 613 -17.92 -15.23 -6.70
N LYS A 614 -19.00 -15.28 -7.49
CA LYS A 614 -20.32 -15.72 -7.02
C LYS A 614 -20.33 -17.22 -6.73
N SER A 615 -19.72 -18.04 -7.59
CA SER A 615 -19.61 -19.49 -7.41
C SER A 615 -18.85 -19.86 -6.13
N LEU A 616 -17.70 -19.24 -5.90
CA LEU A 616 -16.92 -19.43 -4.67
C LEU A 616 -17.71 -19.02 -3.42
N LEU A 617 -18.46 -17.91 -3.50
CA LEU A 617 -19.29 -17.46 -2.39
C LEU A 617 -20.44 -18.43 -2.11
N MET A 618 -21.15 -18.90 -3.15
CA MET A 618 -22.20 -19.91 -3.00
C MET A 618 -21.64 -21.21 -2.39
N LYS A 619 -20.42 -21.62 -2.76
CA LYS A 619 -19.80 -22.79 -2.16
C LYS A 619 -19.46 -22.58 -0.68
N ALA A 620 -19.02 -21.37 -0.30
CA ALA A 620 -18.80 -21.03 1.10
C ALA A 620 -20.11 -21.05 1.91
N GLU A 621 -21.20 -20.52 1.34
CA GLU A 621 -22.55 -20.58 1.93
C GLU A 621 -23.03 -22.03 2.11
N GLU A 622 -22.78 -22.91 1.13
CA GLU A 622 -23.10 -24.34 1.20
C GLU A 622 -22.33 -25.06 2.32
N ILE A 623 -21.00 -24.86 2.41
CA ILE A 623 -20.16 -25.44 3.46
C ILE A 623 -20.62 -24.98 4.85
N ALA A 624 -20.97 -23.70 4.98
CA ALA A 624 -21.48 -23.15 6.23
C ALA A 624 -22.79 -23.85 6.65
N LYS A 625 -23.76 -23.99 5.74
CA LYS A 625 -25.03 -24.72 6.01
C LYS A 625 -24.79 -26.16 6.43
N GLN A 626 -23.90 -26.87 5.74
CA GLN A 626 -23.55 -28.27 6.04
C GLN A 626 -22.97 -28.43 7.46
N HIS A 627 -22.35 -27.38 8.00
CA HIS A 627 -21.79 -27.35 9.36
C HIS A 627 -22.72 -26.67 10.37
N GLY A 628 -24.02 -26.55 10.07
CA GLY A 628 -25.03 -25.99 10.98
C GLY A 628 -24.88 -24.49 11.25
N LYS A 629 -24.22 -23.76 10.35
CA LYS A 629 -24.11 -22.29 10.43
C LYS A 629 -25.30 -21.65 9.73
N ASP A 630 -25.88 -20.63 10.34
CA ASP A 630 -27.08 -19.93 9.86
C ASP A 630 -26.79 -18.50 9.36
N LYS A 631 -25.52 -18.08 9.45
CA LYS A 631 -25.12 -16.70 9.15
C LYS A 631 -23.71 -16.64 8.57
N ILE A 632 -23.53 -15.86 7.51
CA ILE A 632 -22.23 -15.46 6.98
C ILE A 632 -21.93 -14.03 7.39
N VAL A 633 -20.71 -13.80 7.86
CA VAL A 633 -20.16 -12.49 8.20
C VAL A 633 -18.92 -12.25 7.34
N ILE A 634 -18.89 -11.17 6.56
CA ILE A 634 -17.80 -10.87 5.63
C ILE A 634 -17.08 -9.60 6.06
N ILE A 635 -15.77 -9.69 6.22
CA ILE A 635 -14.92 -8.50 6.31
C ILE A 635 -14.68 -7.93 4.90
N SER A 636 -15.31 -6.79 4.62
CA SER A 636 -15.28 -6.20 3.28
C SER A 636 -14.60 -4.84 3.31
N GLY A 637 -13.71 -4.60 2.34
CA GLY A 637 -13.19 -3.25 2.11
C GLY A 637 -14.33 -2.31 1.74
N THR A 638 -14.25 -1.07 2.18
CA THR A 638 -15.31 -0.06 1.99
C THR A 638 -15.81 0.00 0.55
N GLY A 639 -14.90 0.10 -0.40
CA GLY A 639 -15.18 0.15 -1.84
C GLY A 639 -15.71 -1.15 -2.47
N ALA A 640 -15.76 -2.26 -1.72
CA ALA A 640 -16.26 -3.56 -2.17
C ALA A 640 -17.65 -3.91 -1.60
N ARG A 641 -18.20 -3.13 -0.66
CA ARG A 641 -19.48 -3.43 0.00
C ARG A 641 -20.65 -3.54 -0.99
N GLU A 642 -20.70 -2.69 -2.00
CA GLU A 642 -21.72 -2.72 -3.07
C GLU A 642 -21.76 -4.05 -3.83
N TYR A 643 -20.62 -4.73 -3.98
CA TYR A 643 -20.59 -6.05 -4.62
C TYR A 643 -21.38 -7.08 -3.79
N PHE A 644 -21.23 -7.06 -2.47
CA PHE A 644 -21.92 -7.97 -1.57
C PHE A 644 -23.40 -7.61 -1.39
N ARG A 645 -23.77 -6.32 -1.42
CA ARG A 645 -25.17 -5.89 -1.41
C ARG A 645 -25.98 -6.49 -2.55
N LYS A 646 -25.41 -6.50 -3.76
CA LYS A 646 -26.02 -7.15 -4.94
C LYS A 646 -26.22 -8.66 -4.80
N LEU A 647 -25.56 -9.29 -3.82
CA LEU A 647 -25.65 -10.72 -3.51
C LEU A 647 -26.52 -11.01 -2.28
N GLY A 648 -27.23 -10.00 -1.75
CA GLY A 648 -28.16 -10.12 -0.63
C GLY A 648 -27.54 -9.94 0.75
N TYR A 649 -26.31 -9.40 0.84
CA TYR A 649 -25.69 -9.06 2.11
C TYR A 649 -26.03 -7.63 2.53
N ASN A 650 -26.20 -7.41 3.83
CA ASN A 650 -26.46 -6.08 4.41
C ASN A 650 -25.31 -5.66 5.33
N LEU A 651 -25.10 -4.35 5.49
CA LEU A 651 -24.10 -3.86 6.43
C LEU A 651 -24.66 -3.93 7.86
N GLU A 652 -24.05 -4.75 8.71
CA GLU A 652 -24.34 -4.85 10.14
C GLU A 652 -23.04 -4.50 10.90
N GLY A 653 -23.08 -3.40 11.65
CA GLY A 653 -21.89 -2.79 12.25
C GLY A 653 -20.79 -2.50 11.23
N VAL A 654 -19.69 -3.25 11.29
CA VAL A 654 -18.52 -3.11 10.38
C VAL A 654 -18.46 -4.17 9.27
N TYR A 655 -19.34 -5.17 9.32
CA TYR A 655 -19.30 -6.35 8.43
C TYR A 655 -20.46 -6.37 7.42
N MET A 656 -20.27 -7.09 6.32
CA MET A 656 -21.37 -7.46 5.42
C MET A 656 -21.93 -8.81 5.86
N VAL A 657 -23.20 -8.87 6.23
CA VAL A 657 -23.85 -10.03 6.84
C VAL A 657 -25.01 -10.54 5.99
N LYS A 658 -25.18 -11.86 5.95
CA LYS A 658 -26.32 -12.54 5.31
C LYS A 658 -26.74 -13.74 6.15
N LYS A 659 -28.04 -13.88 6.39
CA LYS A 659 -28.64 -15.11 6.95
C LYS A 659 -28.78 -16.16 5.84
N LEU A 660 -28.46 -17.42 6.15
CA LEU A 660 -28.31 -18.50 5.20
C LEU A 660 -29.60 -19.26 4.90
#